data_AF-A0A9W4TMQ7-F1
#
_entry.id   AF-A0A9W4TMQ7-F1
#
_cell.length_a   1.000
_cell.length_b   1.000
_cell.length_c   1.000
_cell.angle_alpha   90.00
_cell.angle_beta   90.00
_cell.angle_gamma   90.00
#
_symmetry.space_group_name_H-M   'P 1'
#
loop_
_entity.id
_entity.type
_entity.pdbx_description
1 polymer ?
#
loop_
_entity_poly.entity_id
_entity_poly.type
_entity_poly.pdbx_seq_one_letter_code
_entity_poly.pdbx_strand_id
1 'polypeptide(L)'
;MAVIYNTNYTHNSNSYLTLAVARAAKELWGDENVVVADNMNLLSIAATHEHEVLICIDGQRTDFELIKRLRPCFKTMIFWAFEDPFMLDFNVHVTSNFDYVFTNDPSCIDSYQVEAYYLPLAGSKSIHYRDIKNTQDLDYDIFFAGTMWPNRVEVLRRLLIAFPEARFKLICPGNEYLPPLPKDLIKRIIPRPVSIESFIDFANASQVTLTMFRNYASHGDVGQATAPGPRLYELGLAGTAQVVELPSEMDEKYLKELNGVSIARNTDEVIETIANILNEKELRKKLATETQKAVLDKHLYKDRLKEIANITQADFKKKQQQEILLEKPRRQAKLRVLFVTHSTVHEHVWGGIEVYQQILSTSLVKDVEFFYWLRRRGACYLTDANGKEIERFDMPDVGWLDSMNDAGEETAFSSVINQYGFDVVHIQHLGHHTLSLPIIAKACGVGVIFSYHDFLAVCSHYNLLNYEQRYCEIDKKNIGACDICLKTSEKLEFGVQQTRRAFVSKIMKNVDVCLYGTKHSYELALKIYPVLETKKNYVMGIPSPDTTIPLKQKKYEPLNGRKLKVATVGNFIRSKGADTILSILQSANPDLYEFHIFGYMQPDYENVLREMKKDNVILHGSYGLGEVAALQVADVAMTLSIWPETYCISLSEAWQNGLIPIVTDVGALGDRVKDGVNGFKVEIGAVNTVIDRLELIRSDEMLRKQIMDNITPELWVTAADYAKELLKVYEDVVPYDKLGISNLKWDIGRLHYLPHASWKDQAPPRHIFDPPTGNDLHVELPQIVDDWAVVQGANYYLDDICYHILNIDDNKKFKPAHEFHIRGWFISPGLSNAGSLYTVLIHADSDLTIFLECQRENRADVAESFTNAPIRNGFSGQAALRGKWCEGRFRIGLINIVNGSAAFQLTTNEIEVEEGQVKKIDTISHSNQVILDDFNRIIEKDGLIRGIKLDTFIEKNILAQRFGELEYCIEHFTGFIQDSEGENAVETSDKSILKIAGWAFNRTNLMAGRMYIAFINDQSEDCFIVGTSRFMRHETSDIFQSAPLNNGFVADIRLNQGCFKQFNGHYHVYLVNIVHNEYQIANTNILVNIVNNVVEDVADSVLTEGIMNKNVQIINKKFK
;
A
#
# COMPACT_ATOMS: atom_id res chain seq x y z
N MET A 1 14.04 -29.64 8.63
CA MET A 1 13.69 -28.29 9.16
C MET A 1 12.89 -27.57 8.10
N ALA A 2 11.85 -26.80 8.43
CA ALA A 2 11.08 -26.05 7.42
C ALA A 2 11.41 -24.57 7.41
N VAL A 3 11.90 -24.09 6.26
CA VAL A 3 11.81 -22.67 5.91
C VAL A 3 10.41 -22.42 5.36
N ILE A 4 9.63 -21.54 5.99
CA ILE A 4 8.34 -21.10 5.48
C ILE A 4 8.57 -19.80 4.73
N TYR A 5 8.39 -19.84 3.42
CA TYR A 5 8.58 -18.70 2.54
C TYR A 5 7.22 -18.24 2.01
N ASN A 6 6.85 -16.99 2.31
CA ASN A 6 5.68 -16.37 1.70
C ASN A 6 6.13 -15.39 0.61
N THR A 7 5.67 -15.64 -0.62
CA THR A 7 5.96 -14.83 -1.79
C THR A 7 5.34 -13.43 -1.74
N ASN A 8 4.40 -13.16 -0.83
CA ASN A 8 3.59 -11.95 -0.78
C ASN A 8 3.55 -11.29 0.61
N TYR A 9 4.58 -11.51 1.43
CA TYR A 9 4.60 -11.23 2.87
C TYR A 9 4.26 -9.78 3.28
N THR A 10 4.54 -8.78 2.45
CA THR A 10 4.52 -7.34 2.81
C THR A 10 3.35 -6.53 2.26
N HIS A 11 2.55 -7.08 1.34
CA HIS A 11 1.54 -6.30 0.60
C HIS A 11 0.14 -6.91 0.62
N ASN A 12 -0.06 -8.04 1.31
CA ASN A 12 -1.35 -8.72 1.38
C ASN A 12 -2.00 -8.56 2.77
N SER A 13 -3.29 -8.21 2.80
CA SER A 13 -4.11 -8.22 4.04
C SER A 13 -4.19 -9.61 4.66
N ASN A 14 -3.94 -10.66 3.87
CA ASN A 14 -3.84 -12.05 4.30
C ASN A 14 -2.42 -12.46 4.76
N SER A 15 -1.49 -11.53 4.97
CA SER A 15 -0.14 -11.83 5.49
C SER A 15 -0.15 -12.58 6.83
N TYR A 16 -1.23 -12.44 7.63
CA TYR A 16 -1.45 -13.21 8.86
C TYR A 16 -1.51 -14.73 8.64
N LEU A 17 -1.85 -15.20 7.42
CA LEU A 17 -1.82 -16.63 7.09
C LEU A 17 -0.41 -17.20 7.24
N THR A 18 0.63 -16.43 6.91
CA THR A 18 2.03 -16.80 7.18
C THR A 18 2.26 -17.04 8.67
N LEU A 19 1.74 -16.14 9.51
CA LEU A 19 1.88 -16.25 10.96
C LEU A 19 1.09 -17.45 11.49
N ALA A 20 -0.10 -17.72 10.94
CA ALA A 20 -0.91 -18.88 11.28
C ALA A 20 -0.18 -20.19 10.96
N VAL A 21 0.33 -20.33 9.73
CA VAL A 21 1.10 -21.49 9.28
C VAL A 21 2.39 -21.63 10.10
N ALA A 22 3.13 -20.55 10.31
CA ALA A 22 4.38 -20.57 11.08
C ALA A 22 4.17 -20.95 12.55
N ARG A 23 3.14 -20.42 13.22
CA ARG A 23 2.81 -20.79 14.60
C ARG A 23 2.41 -22.26 14.69
N ALA A 24 1.60 -22.75 13.75
CA ALA A 24 1.21 -24.16 13.70
C ALA A 24 2.41 -25.09 13.44
N ALA A 25 3.32 -24.70 12.56
CA ALA A 25 4.56 -25.41 12.29
C ALA A 25 5.46 -25.46 13.52
N LYS A 26 5.60 -24.34 14.24
CA LYS A 26 6.36 -24.27 15.51
C LYS A 26 5.73 -25.14 16.60
N GLU A 27 4.41 -25.14 16.72
CA GLU A 27 3.69 -26.03 17.64
C GLU A 27 3.89 -27.51 17.29
N LEU A 28 3.99 -27.85 16.01
CA LEU A 28 4.11 -29.23 15.53
C LEU A 28 5.55 -29.76 15.56
N TRP A 29 6.52 -28.92 15.17
CA TRP A 29 7.91 -29.32 14.93
C TRP A 29 8.93 -28.71 15.91
N GLY A 30 8.55 -27.71 16.72
CA GLY A 30 9.44 -26.98 17.65
C GLY A 30 9.88 -25.61 17.11
N ASP A 31 10.05 -24.64 18.00
CA ASP A 31 10.38 -23.25 17.66
C ASP A 31 11.73 -23.12 16.93
N GLU A 32 12.70 -23.93 17.36
CA GLU A 32 14.04 -23.96 16.81
C GLU A 32 14.12 -24.58 15.42
N ASN A 33 13.06 -25.25 14.93
CA ASN A 33 13.02 -26.00 13.67
C ASN A 33 12.28 -25.28 12.53
N VAL A 34 11.79 -24.06 12.79
CA VAL A 34 10.97 -23.30 11.83
C VAL A 34 11.44 -21.86 11.74
N VAL A 35 11.76 -21.43 10.53
CA VAL A 35 12.10 -20.04 10.21
C VAL A 35 11.15 -19.51 9.15
N VAL A 36 10.75 -18.24 9.27
CA VAL A 36 9.95 -17.55 8.25
C VAL A 36 10.89 -16.68 7.42
N ALA A 37 10.79 -16.81 6.10
CA ALA A 37 11.63 -16.12 5.14
C ALA A 37 10.79 -15.25 4.17
N ASP A 38 11.42 -14.21 3.65
CA ASP A 38 10.94 -13.36 2.56
C ASP A 38 12.01 -13.25 1.46
N ASN A 39 11.76 -12.49 0.39
CA ASN A 39 12.72 -12.34 -0.72
C ASN A 39 14.06 -11.71 -0.27
N MET A 40 14.09 -10.98 0.85
CA MET A 40 15.29 -10.29 1.33
C MET A 40 16.24 -11.24 2.06
N ASN A 41 15.73 -12.28 2.71
CA ASN A 41 16.55 -13.14 3.57
C ASN A 41 16.57 -14.63 3.17
N LEU A 42 15.69 -15.09 2.27
CA LEU A 42 15.56 -16.51 1.92
C LEU A 42 16.87 -17.13 1.43
N LEU A 43 17.60 -16.46 0.53
CA LEU A 43 18.89 -16.94 0.04
C LEU A 43 19.94 -17.03 1.15
N SER A 44 19.97 -16.04 2.05
CA SER A 44 20.89 -16.05 3.18
C SER A 44 20.59 -17.18 4.17
N ILE A 45 19.31 -17.52 4.38
CA ILE A 45 18.88 -18.64 5.21
C ILE A 45 19.23 -19.97 4.53
N ALA A 46 18.93 -20.09 3.24
CA ALA A 46 19.24 -21.29 2.45
C ALA A 46 20.75 -21.60 2.43
N ALA A 47 21.58 -20.56 2.32
CA ALA A 47 23.03 -20.64 2.37
C ALA A 47 23.60 -21.04 3.74
N THR A 48 22.79 -21.22 4.80
CA THR A 48 23.26 -21.79 6.07
C THR A 48 23.27 -23.32 6.07
N HIS A 49 22.48 -23.95 5.19
CA HIS A 49 22.24 -25.40 5.16
C HIS A 49 21.72 -26.02 6.46
N GLU A 50 21.23 -25.20 7.39
CA GLU A 50 20.61 -25.69 8.62
C GLU A 50 19.28 -26.42 8.34
N HIS A 51 18.68 -26.16 7.17
CA HIS A 51 17.34 -26.60 6.78
C HIS A 51 17.36 -27.44 5.50
N GLU A 52 16.59 -28.53 5.47
CA GLU A 52 16.44 -29.40 4.29
C GLU A 52 15.10 -29.25 3.56
N VAL A 53 14.12 -28.57 4.16
CA VAL A 53 12.77 -28.41 3.58
C VAL A 53 12.42 -26.93 3.41
N LEU A 54 11.91 -26.58 2.23
CA LEU A 54 11.30 -25.29 1.94
C LEU A 54 9.81 -25.47 1.68
N ILE A 55 8.97 -24.75 2.41
CA ILE A 55 7.54 -24.63 2.15
C ILE A 55 7.28 -23.22 1.62
N CYS A 56 7.10 -23.10 0.31
CA CYS A 56 6.63 -21.90 -0.35
C CYS A 56 5.10 -21.84 -0.23
N ILE A 57 4.57 -20.77 0.35
CA ILE A 57 3.13 -20.56 0.52
C ILE A 57 2.65 -19.33 -0.27
N ASP A 58 1.34 -19.24 -0.50
CA ASP A 58 0.65 -18.24 -1.34
C ASP A 58 0.87 -18.49 -2.84
N GLY A 59 2.08 -18.22 -3.34
CA GLY A 59 2.47 -18.48 -4.72
C GLY A 59 2.31 -17.31 -5.68
N GLN A 60 1.49 -16.29 -5.36
CA GLN A 60 1.13 -15.18 -6.26
C GLN A 60 2.30 -14.39 -6.89
N ARG A 61 3.46 -14.37 -6.24
CA ARG A 61 4.61 -13.53 -6.65
C ARG A 61 5.92 -14.31 -6.63
N THR A 62 5.83 -15.61 -6.85
CA THR A 62 7.00 -16.50 -6.85
C THR A 62 7.96 -16.13 -7.97
N ASP A 63 9.24 -15.91 -7.63
CA ASP A 63 10.27 -15.62 -8.63
C ASP A 63 10.95 -16.92 -9.10
N PHE A 64 10.81 -17.24 -10.39
CA PHE A 64 11.36 -18.47 -10.98
C PHE A 64 12.89 -18.58 -10.85
N GLU A 65 13.63 -17.50 -11.07
CA GLU A 65 15.10 -17.51 -11.01
C GLU A 65 15.61 -17.63 -9.56
N LEU A 66 14.86 -17.11 -8.59
CA LEU A 66 15.12 -17.33 -7.16
C LEU A 66 14.91 -18.81 -6.80
N ILE A 67 13.78 -19.40 -7.19
CA ILE A 67 13.49 -20.82 -6.90
C ILE A 67 14.55 -21.73 -7.54
N LYS A 68 14.92 -21.47 -8.80
CA LYS A 68 16.00 -22.20 -9.49
C LYS A 68 17.34 -22.11 -8.73
N ARG A 69 17.64 -20.95 -8.15
CA ARG A 69 18.85 -20.74 -7.33
C ARG A 69 18.81 -21.48 -5.99
N LEU A 70 17.64 -21.59 -5.38
CA LEU A 70 17.44 -22.27 -4.10
C LEU A 70 17.40 -23.79 -4.22
N ARG A 71 17.05 -24.32 -5.41
CA ARG A 71 16.84 -25.76 -5.61
C ARG A 71 17.95 -26.67 -5.06
N PRO A 72 19.25 -26.37 -5.20
CA PRO A 72 20.31 -27.23 -4.66
C PRO A 72 20.44 -27.19 -3.14
N CYS A 73 19.84 -26.19 -2.47
CA CYS A 73 19.97 -25.98 -1.03
C CYS A 73 18.98 -26.82 -0.21
N PHE A 74 17.87 -27.23 -0.82
CA PHE A 74 16.80 -27.96 -0.15
C PHE A 74 16.67 -29.38 -0.73
N LYS A 75 16.50 -30.35 0.15
CA LYS A 75 16.22 -31.74 -0.21
C LYS A 75 14.78 -31.90 -0.68
N THR A 76 13.86 -31.18 -0.04
CA THR A 76 12.43 -31.18 -0.38
C THR A 76 11.92 -29.75 -0.52
N MET A 77 11.32 -29.44 -1.66
CA MET A 77 10.66 -28.17 -1.93
C MET A 77 9.17 -28.38 -2.15
N ILE A 78 8.37 -27.69 -1.35
CA ILE A 78 6.92 -27.80 -1.30
C ILE A 78 6.33 -26.46 -1.71
N PHE A 79 5.34 -26.48 -2.59
CA PHE A 79 4.57 -25.30 -2.98
C PHE A 79 3.13 -25.46 -2.52
N TRP A 80 2.58 -24.49 -1.78
CA TRP A 80 1.19 -24.48 -1.35
C TRP A 80 0.47 -23.25 -1.91
N ALA A 81 -0.31 -23.47 -2.97
CA ALA A 81 -1.02 -22.43 -3.73
C ALA A 81 -2.30 -22.00 -3.00
N PHE A 82 -2.38 -20.73 -2.60
CA PHE A 82 -3.51 -20.22 -1.80
C PHE A 82 -4.64 -19.65 -2.66
N GLU A 83 -4.32 -19.16 -3.86
CA GLU A 83 -5.27 -18.48 -4.76
C GLU A 83 -5.62 -19.30 -6.00
N ASP A 84 -5.33 -20.59 -6.02
CA ASP A 84 -5.91 -21.49 -7.04
C ASP A 84 -7.45 -21.50 -6.89
N PRO A 85 -8.21 -21.50 -8.01
CA PRO A 85 -7.79 -21.63 -9.40
C PRO A 85 -7.40 -20.31 -10.09
N PHE A 86 -7.53 -19.16 -9.41
CA PHE A 86 -7.39 -17.83 -10.01
C PHE A 86 -5.97 -17.50 -10.48
N MET A 87 -4.95 -18.18 -9.94
CA MET A 87 -3.53 -17.99 -10.27
C MET A 87 -2.90 -19.22 -10.95
N LEU A 88 -3.72 -20.17 -11.42
CA LEU A 88 -3.26 -21.47 -11.90
C LEU A 88 -2.20 -21.36 -13.00
N ASP A 89 -2.47 -20.58 -14.05
CA ASP A 89 -1.55 -20.44 -15.19
C ASP A 89 -0.15 -19.95 -14.75
N PHE A 90 -0.12 -19.00 -13.80
CA PHE A 90 1.12 -18.51 -13.23
C PHE A 90 1.82 -19.57 -12.37
N ASN A 91 1.07 -20.26 -11.51
CA ASN A 91 1.61 -21.25 -10.59
C ASN A 91 2.17 -22.48 -11.32
N VAL A 92 1.51 -22.96 -12.38
CA VAL A 92 2.00 -24.09 -13.21
C VAL A 92 3.36 -23.77 -13.84
N HIS A 93 3.59 -22.53 -14.25
CA HIS A 93 4.87 -22.13 -14.83
C HIS A 93 6.03 -22.20 -13.82
N VAL A 94 5.80 -21.77 -12.58
CA VAL A 94 6.87 -21.63 -11.57
C VAL A 94 7.14 -22.93 -10.80
N THR A 95 6.18 -23.86 -10.76
CA THR A 95 6.23 -25.08 -9.94
C THR A 95 7.16 -26.18 -10.46
N SER A 96 7.75 -26.04 -11.65
CA SER A 96 8.67 -27.03 -12.24
C SER A 96 9.95 -27.32 -11.42
N ASN A 97 10.31 -26.45 -10.47
CA ASN A 97 11.44 -26.65 -9.56
C ASN A 97 11.02 -27.18 -8.17
N PHE A 98 9.75 -27.52 -7.96
CA PHE A 98 9.25 -28.05 -6.70
C PHE A 98 9.04 -29.57 -6.80
N ASP A 99 9.14 -30.25 -5.65
CA ASP A 99 8.91 -31.69 -5.58
C ASP A 99 7.42 -32.00 -5.36
N TYR A 100 6.72 -31.13 -4.62
CA TYR A 100 5.31 -31.31 -4.26
C TYR A 100 4.53 -30.00 -4.41
N VAL A 101 3.31 -30.11 -4.93
CA VAL A 101 2.33 -29.03 -4.98
C VAL A 101 1.11 -29.38 -4.13
N PHE A 102 0.68 -28.44 -3.32
CA PHE A 102 -0.57 -28.48 -2.59
C PHE A 102 -1.45 -27.35 -3.12
N THR A 103 -2.63 -27.67 -3.61
CA THR A 103 -3.56 -26.68 -4.16
C THR A 103 -4.79 -26.53 -3.26
N ASN A 104 -5.25 -25.29 -3.09
CA ASN A 104 -6.49 -25.00 -2.36
C ASN A 104 -7.75 -25.33 -3.19
N ASP A 105 -7.62 -25.72 -4.46
CA ASP A 105 -8.75 -26.08 -5.32
C ASP A 105 -8.50 -27.44 -6.00
N PRO A 106 -9.39 -28.43 -5.83
CA PRO A 106 -9.18 -29.78 -6.36
C PRO A 106 -9.20 -29.84 -7.89
N SER A 107 -9.85 -28.87 -8.56
CA SER A 107 -9.90 -28.82 -10.04
C SER A 107 -8.52 -28.54 -10.66
N CYS A 108 -7.57 -28.03 -9.87
CA CYS A 108 -6.24 -27.68 -10.33
C CYS A 108 -5.22 -28.82 -10.33
N ILE A 109 -5.52 -29.94 -9.65
CA ILE A 109 -4.54 -31.05 -9.44
C ILE A 109 -3.93 -31.50 -10.76
N ASP A 110 -4.77 -31.82 -11.76
CA ASP A 110 -4.33 -32.39 -13.03
C ASP A 110 -3.58 -31.39 -13.94
N SER A 111 -3.59 -30.10 -13.59
CA SER A 111 -2.89 -29.05 -14.35
C SER A 111 -1.40 -28.94 -13.99
N TYR A 112 -1.00 -29.42 -12.82
CA TYR A 112 0.39 -29.39 -12.37
C TYR A 112 1.19 -30.57 -12.94
N GLN A 113 2.43 -30.31 -13.37
CA GLN A 113 3.33 -31.31 -13.95
C GLN A 113 4.16 -32.08 -12.91
N VAL A 114 3.95 -31.78 -11.63
CA VAL A 114 4.62 -32.37 -10.46
C VAL A 114 3.59 -33.01 -9.55
N GLU A 115 4.00 -33.80 -8.55
CA GLU A 115 3.04 -34.43 -7.64
C GLU A 115 2.18 -33.38 -6.92
N ALA A 116 0.89 -33.34 -7.25
CA ALA A 116 -0.06 -32.35 -6.76
C ALA A 116 -1.16 -33.00 -5.91
N TYR A 117 -1.53 -32.33 -4.81
CA TYR A 117 -2.54 -32.80 -3.86
C TYR A 117 -3.49 -31.65 -3.51
N TYR A 118 -4.79 -31.95 -3.37
CA TYR A 118 -5.72 -31.00 -2.79
C TYR A 118 -5.48 -30.88 -1.29
N LEU A 119 -5.28 -29.64 -0.82
CA LEU A 119 -5.11 -29.34 0.60
C LEU A 119 -5.67 -27.94 0.89
N PRO A 120 -6.85 -27.84 1.50
CA PRO A 120 -7.48 -26.55 1.74
C PRO A 120 -6.75 -25.78 2.84
N LEU A 121 -6.88 -24.46 2.82
CA LEU A 121 -6.52 -23.61 3.95
C LEU A 121 -7.36 -23.94 5.20
N ALA A 122 -7.00 -23.36 6.34
CA ALA A 122 -7.48 -23.80 7.64
C ALA A 122 -7.61 -22.65 8.65
N GLY A 123 -8.11 -22.97 9.85
CA GLY A 123 -8.17 -22.04 10.97
C GLY A 123 -6.88 -22.02 11.81
N SER A 124 -6.66 -20.91 12.53
CA SER A 124 -5.61 -20.78 13.55
C SER A 124 -6.23 -20.51 14.90
N LYS A 125 -6.02 -21.42 15.87
CA LYS A 125 -6.51 -21.24 17.24
C LYS A 125 -5.98 -19.96 17.88
N SER A 126 -4.70 -19.63 17.64
CA SER A 126 -4.06 -18.44 18.23
C SER A 126 -4.58 -17.10 17.71
N ILE A 127 -5.27 -17.07 16.57
CA ILE A 127 -5.74 -15.84 15.94
C ILE A 127 -7.27 -15.79 15.97
N HIS A 128 -7.93 -16.87 15.57
CA HIS A 128 -9.36 -16.89 15.25
C HIS A 128 -10.25 -17.41 16.39
N TYR A 129 -9.72 -18.16 17.36
CA TYR A 129 -10.56 -18.76 18.39
C TYR A 129 -11.18 -17.69 19.30
N ARG A 130 -12.50 -17.78 19.50
CA ARG A 130 -13.25 -17.01 20.50
C ARG A 130 -14.26 -17.90 21.19
N ASP A 131 -14.54 -17.63 22.46
CA ASP A 131 -15.64 -18.31 23.14
C ASP A 131 -16.99 -17.87 22.54
N ILE A 132 -17.94 -18.80 22.47
CA ILE A 132 -19.26 -18.55 21.87
C ILE A 132 -20.07 -17.66 22.83
N LYS A 133 -20.36 -16.44 22.41
CA LYS A 133 -21.22 -15.49 23.14
C LYS A 133 -22.67 -15.97 23.22
N ASN A 134 -23.41 -15.55 24.25
CA ASN A 134 -24.86 -15.75 24.26
C ASN A 134 -25.55 -14.71 23.39
N THR A 135 -26.74 -15.02 22.87
CA THR A 135 -27.46 -14.14 21.93
C THR A 135 -27.73 -12.74 22.47
N GLN A 136 -27.95 -12.60 23.78
CA GLN A 136 -28.18 -11.32 24.44
C GLN A 136 -26.95 -10.40 24.51
N ASP A 137 -25.74 -10.96 24.35
CA ASP A 137 -24.46 -10.23 24.45
C ASP A 137 -23.93 -9.80 23.06
N LEU A 138 -24.75 -9.94 22.01
CA LEU A 138 -24.37 -9.67 20.62
C LEU A 138 -24.69 -8.23 20.22
N ASP A 139 -23.74 -7.60 19.54
CA ASP A 139 -23.84 -6.21 19.08
C ASP A 139 -24.56 -6.10 17.74
N TYR A 140 -24.54 -7.17 16.94
CA TYR A 140 -25.04 -7.19 15.57
C TYR A 140 -25.91 -8.42 15.32
N ASP A 141 -26.81 -8.29 14.36
CA ASP A 141 -27.67 -9.38 13.94
C ASP A 141 -27.07 -10.06 12.70
N ILE A 142 -26.65 -9.28 11.70
CA ILE A 142 -26.09 -9.78 10.44
C ILE A 142 -24.73 -9.14 10.18
N PHE A 143 -23.70 -9.98 9.96
CA PHE A 143 -22.36 -9.55 9.61
C PHE A 143 -21.90 -10.10 8.27
N PHE A 144 -21.24 -9.25 7.48
CA PHE A 144 -20.51 -9.64 6.28
C PHE A 144 -19.22 -8.84 6.15
N ALA A 145 -18.14 -9.50 5.72
CA ALA A 145 -16.95 -8.80 5.27
C ALA A 145 -16.34 -9.43 4.00
N GLY A 146 -16.02 -8.57 3.04
CA GLY A 146 -15.37 -8.98 1.80
C GLY A 146 -15.55 -7.94 0.69
N THR A 147 -14.79 -8.10 -0.39
CA THR A 147 -14.90 -7.27 -1.59
C THR A 147 -16.29 -7.39 -2.21
N MET A 148 -16.85 -6.27 -2.68
CA MET A 148 -18.20 -6.18 -3.23
C MET A 148 -18.26 -6.58 -4.71
N TRP A 149 -18.16 -7.89 -4.98
CA TRP A 149 -18.47 -8.42 -6.31
C TRP A 149 -19.95 -8.20 -6.66
N PRO A 150 -20.34 -8.05 -7.94
CA PRO A 150 -21.72 -7.74 -8.33
C PRO A 150 -22.79 -8.65 -7.70
N ASN A 151 -22.53 -9.95 -7.61
CA ASN A 151 -23.45 -10.91 -6.96
C ASN A 151 -23.70 -10.57 -5.48
N ARG A 152 -22.66 -10.14 -4.76
CA ARG A 152 -22.74 -9.80 -3.33
C ARG A 152 -23.50 -8.50 -3.10
N VAL A 153 -23.39 -7.54 -4.02
CA VAL A 153 -24.12 -6.27 -3.95
C VAL A 153 -25.62 -6.55 -3.96
N GLU A 154 -26.08 -7.39 -4.88
CA GLU A 154 -27.50 -7.75 -5.00
C GLU A 154 -28.02 -8.45 -3.74
N VAL A 155 -27.30 -9.48 -3.25
CA VAL A 155 -27.68 -10.20 -2.03
C VAL A 155 -27.77 -9.27 -0.82
N LEU A 156 -26.79 -8.38 -0.63
CA LEU A 156 -26.79 -7.48 0.53
C LEU A 156 -27.90 -6.43 0.46
N ARG A 157 -28.21 -5.88 -0.72
CA ARG A 157 -29.35 -4.96 -0.87
C ARG A 157 -30.67 -5.64 -0.52
N ARG A 158 -30.86 -6.87 -1.02
CA ARG A 158 -32.01 -7.72 -0.68
C ARG A 158 -32.12 -8.00 0.82
N LEU A 159 -31.01 -8.24 1.51
CA LEU A 159 -30.98 -8.42 2.96
C LEU A 159 -31.35 -7.15 3.74
N LEU A 160 -30.87 -5.99 3.31
CA LEU A 160 -31.25 -4.70 3.92
C LEU A 160 -32.76 -4.43 3.82
N ILE A 161 -33.39 -4.88 2.74
CA ILE A 161 -34.84 -4.78 2.53
C ILE A 161 -35.60 -5.85 3.34
N ALA A 162 -35.09 -7.07 3.38
CA ALA A 162 -35.72 -8.18 4.11
C ALA A 162 -35.72 -7.95 5.62
N PHE A 163 -34.66 -7.34 6.17
CA PHE A 163 -34.44 -7.13 7.60
C PHE A 163 -34.14 -5.66 7.94
N PRO A 164 -35.07 -4.72 7.73
CA PRO A 164 -34.79 -3.28 7.87
C PRO A 164 -34.38 -2.86 9.29
N GLU A 165 -34.86 -3.59 10.31
CA GLU A 165 -34.57 -3.33 11.73
C GLU A 165 -33.34 -4.08 12.25
N ALA A 166 -32.71 -4.94 11.44
CA ALA A 166 -31.53 -5.68 11.86
C ALA A 166 -30.31 -4.76 12.01
N ARG A 167 -29.49 -5.03 13.04
CA ARG A 167 -28.22 -4.35 13.26
C ARG A 167 -27.15 -4.95 12.35
N PHE A 168 -26.90 -4.31 11.22
CA PHE A 168 -25.88 -4.75 10.27
C PHE A 168 -24.47 -4.28 10.64
N LYS A 169 -23.49 -5.16 10.38
CA LYS A 169 -22.08 -4.79 10.31
C LYS A 169 -21.50 -5.24 8.97
N LEU A 170 -21.18 -4.29 8.09
CA LEU A 170 -20.71 -4.58 6.74
C LEU A 170 -19.31 -3.97 6.52
N ILE A 171 -18.31 -4.82 6.25
CA ILE A 171 -16.92 -4.39 6.00
C ILE A 171 -16.55 -4.74 4.57
N CYS A 172 -16.52 -3.72 3.73
CA CYS A 172 -16.56 -3.88 2.28
C CYS A 172 -15.45 -3.04 1.65
N PRO A 173 -14.18 -3.47 1.70
CA PRO A 173 -13.07 -2.70 1.14
C PRO A 173 -13.30 -2.38 -0.34
N GLY A 174 -13.02 -1.12 -0.71
CA GLY A 174 -13.11 -0.68 -2.09
C GLY A 174 -12.12 -1.40 -3.02
N ASN A 175 -12.47 -1.51 -4.30
CA ASN A 175 -11.62 -2.04 -5.36
C ASN A 175 -11.88 -1.22 -6.62
N GLU A 176 -10.86 -0.54 -7.15
CA GLU A 176 -10.96 0.31 -8.34
C GLU A 176 -11.28 -0.48 -9.62
N TYR A 177 -11.07 -1.80 -9.61
CA TYR A 177 -11.40 -2.70 -10.71
C TYR A 177 -12.83 -3.27 -10.62
N LEU A 178 -13.66 -2.70 -9.76
CA LEU A 178 -15.06 -3.09 -9.57
C LEU A 178 -16.01 -1.91 -9.77
N PRO A 179 -17.28 -2.21 -10.15
CA PRO A 179 -18.29 -1.17 -10.27
C PRO A 179 -18.46 -0.38 -8.96
N PRO A 180 -18.74 0.93 -9.05
CA PRO A 180 -19.18 1.73 -7.92
C PRO A 180 -20.39 1.10 -7.21
N LEU A 181 -20.47 1.29 -5.89
CA LEU A 181 -21.53 0.72 -5.08
C LEU A 181 -22.81 1.57 -5.12
N PRO A 182 -23.99 0.94 -5.05
CA PRO A 182 -25.26 1.62 -4.84
C PRO A 182 -25.28 2.49 -3.57
N LYS A 183 -26.06 3.57 -3.60
CA LYS A 183 -26.06 4.63 -2.58
C LYS A 183 -26.53 4.15 -1.20
N ASP A 184 -27.49 3.23 -1.18
CA ASP A 184 -28.03 2.58 0.02
C ASP A 184 -26.97 1.75 0.76
N LEU A 185 -26.10 1.07 0.00
CA LEU A 185 -25.01 0.26 0.53
C LEU A 185 -23.84 1.12 1.00
N ILE A 186 -23.41 2.13 0.22
CA ILE A 186 -22.30 3.03 0.58
C ILE A 186 -22.49 3.62 1.99
N LYS A 187 -23.71 4.00 2.33
CA LYS A 187 -24.05 4.59 3.64
C LYS A 187 -23.95 3.62 4.83
N ARG A 188 -23.91 2.31 4.58
CA ARG A 188 -23.97 1.25 5.60
C ARG A 188 -22.70 0.42 5.73
N ILE A 189 -21.72 0.62 4.84
CA ILE A 189 -20.48 -0.13 4.83
C ILE A 189 -19.32 0.62 5.50
N ILE A 190 -18.33 -0.14 5.93
CA ILE A 190 -16.98 0.35 6.21
C ILE A 190 -16.14 0.05 4.95
N PRO A 191 -15.75 1.06 4.14
CA PRO A 191 -15.18 0.85 2.80
C PRO A 191 -13.67 0.51 2.81
N ARG A 192 -13.16 -0.05 3.91
CA ARG A 192 -11.73 -0.29 4.13
C ARG A 192 -11.49 -1.62 4.84
N PRO A 193 -10.32 -2.26 4.63
CA PRO A 193 -9.97 -3.46 5.36
C PRO A 193 -9.85 -3.17 6.86
N VAL A 194 -10.07 -4.21 7.67
CA VAL A 194 -9.83 -4.21 9.13
C VAL A 194 -8.78 -5.27 9.46
N SER A 195 -8.20 -5.22 10.67
CA SER A 195 -7.32 -6.28 11.12
C SER A 195 -8.07 -7.62 11.22
N ILE A 196 -7.35 -8.73 11.09
CA ILE A 196 -7.93 -10.06 11.21
C ILE A 196 -8.61 -10.26 12.57
N GLU A 197 -8.04 -9.74 13.65
CA GLU A 197 -8.62 -9.81 14.99
C GLU A 197 -9.95 -9.07 15.05
N SER A 198 -10.03 -7.87 14.47
CA SER A 198 -11.26 -7.09 14.41
C SER A 198 -12.34 -7.82 13.60
N PHE A 199 -11.98 -8.42 12.45
CA PHE A 199 -12.90 -9.23 11.65
C PHE A 199 -13.50 -10.39 12.46
N ILE A 200 -12.66 -11.14 13.20
CA ILE A 200 -13.09 -12.26 14.04
C ILE A 200 -13.99 -11.78 15.18
N ASP A 201 -13.65 -10.64 15.82
CA ASP A 201 -14.43 -10.09 16.92
C ASP A 201 -15.81 -9.62 16.45
N PHE A 202 -15.91 -9.00 15.26
CA PHE A 202 -17.20 -8.63 14.67
C PHE A 202 -18.06 -9.85 14.34
N ALA A 203 -17.47 -10.91 13.78
CA ALA A 203 -18.16 -12.16 13.53
C ALA A 203 -18.69 -12.80 14.82
N ASN A 204 -17.87 -12.87 15.87
CA ASN A 204 -18.25 -13.41 17.18
C ASN A 204 -19.36 -12.59 17.85
N ALA A 205 -19.38 -11.27 17.64
CA ALA A 205 -20.39 -10.35 18.13
C ALA A 205 -21.69 -10.32 17.30
N SER A 206 -21.85 -11.23 16.33
CA SER A 206 -22.99 -11.28 15.43
C SER A 206 -23.83 -12.54 15.64
N GLN A 207 -25.15 -12.44 15.40
CA GLN A 207 -26.03 -13.61 15.40
C GLN A 207 -25.70 -14.54 14.25
N VAL A 208 -25.59 -13.99 13.04
CA VAL A 208 -25.21 -14.73 11.84
C VAL A 208 -24.13 -13.98 11.06
N THR A 209 -23.16 -14.75 10.55
CA THR A 209 -22.18 -14.27 9.58
C THR A 209 -22.47 -14.89 8.22
N LEU A 210 -22.51 -14.03 7.20
CA LEU A 210 -22.74 -14.44 5.82
C LEU A 210 -21.39 -14.75 5.14
N THR A 211 -21.30 -15.93 4.51
CA THR A 211 -20.15 -16.36 3.72
C THR A 211 -20.60 -16.51 2.27
N MET A 212 -20.31 -15.50 1.45
CA MET A 212 -20.57 -15.51 0.01
C MET A 212 -19.29 -15.73 -0.75
N PHE A 213 -19.32 -16.56 -1.79
CA PHE A 213 -18.18 -16.71 -2.68
C PHE A 213 -18.25 -15.70 -3.83
N ARG A 214 -17.12 -15.58 -4.51
CA ARG A 214 -16.98 -14.76 -5.69
C ARG A 214 -17.61 -15.51 -6.87
N ASN A 215 -18.41 -14.80 -7.65
CA ASN A 215 -18.88 -15.26 -8.95
C ASN A 215 -18.62 -14.16 -9.99
N TYR A 216 -17.35 -13.93 -10.30
CA TYR A 216 -16.93 -12.84 -11.19
C TYR A 216 -15.49 -13.02 -11.66
N ALA A 217 -15.23 -13.13 -12.96
CA ALA A 217 -13.86 -13.15 -13.49
C ALA A 217 -13.32 -11.71 -13.58
N SER A 218 -12.35 -11.36 -12.73
CA SER A 218 -11.70 -10.03 -12.75
C SER A 218 -10.54 -10.00 -13.73
N HIS A 219 -9.92 -11.16 -13.97
CA HIS A 219 -8.86 -11.45 -14.92
C HIS A 219 -9.06 -12.91 -15.38
N GLY A 220 -8.79 -13.24 -16.65
CA GLY A 220 -9.02 -14.59 -17.19
C GLY A 220 -10.51 -14.99 -17.31
N ASP A 221 -10.76 -16.29 -17.44
CA ASP A 221 -12.11 -16.86 -17.70
C ASP A 221 -12.73 -17.56 -16.48
N VAL A 222 -11.96 -17.78 -15.40
CA VAL A 222 -12.45 -18.49 -14.19
C VAL A 222 -13.10 -17.52 -13.21
N GLY A 223 -14.41 -17.67 -13.01
CA GLY A 223 -15.22 -16.81 -12.15
C GLY A 223 -15.48 -17.34 -10.74
N GLN A 224 -15.33 -18.67 -10.51
CA GLN A 224 -15.66 -19.37 -9.27
C GLN A 224 -14.56 -20.36 -8.85
N ALA A 225 -14.52 -20.69 -7.56
CA ALA A 225 -13.70 -21.76 -7.00
C ALA A 225 -14.58 -22.98 -6.69
N THR A 226 -14.02 -24.18 -6.80
CA THR A 226 -14.73 -25.46 -6.55
C THR A 226 -14.59 -25.94 -5.10
N ALA A 227 -13.80 -25.23 -4.29
CA ALA A 227 -13.58 -25.51 -2.87
C ALA A 227 -13.65 -24.25 -1.99
N PRO A 228 -13.95 -24.38 -0.68
CA PRO A 228 -14.05 -23.23 0.21
C PRO A 228 -12.69 -22.64 0.57
N GLY A 229 -12.63 -21.30 0.64
CA GLY A 229 -11.47 -20.57 1.17
C GLY A 229 -11.35 -20.63 2.70
N PRO A 230 -10.30 -20.00 3.27
CA PRO A 230 -9.98 -20.10 4.70
C PRO A 230 -11.10 -19.56 5.58
N ARG A 231 -11.81 -18.52 5.12
CA ARG A 231 -12.84 -17.79 5.89
C ARG A 231 -13.90 -18.70 6.51
N LEU A 232 -14.26 -19.79 5.84
CA LEU A 232 -15.20 -20.78 6.36
C LEU A 232 -14.74 -21.35 7.72
N TYR A 233 -13.47 -21.74 7.81
CA TYR A 233 -12.88 -22.33 9.02
C TYR A 233 -12.56 -21.28 10.06
N GLU A 234 -12.13 -20.09 9.63
CA GLU A 234 -11.82 -18.97 10.53
C GLU A 234 -13.06 -18.49 11.28
N LEU A 235 -14.19 -18.36 10.59
CA LEU A 235 -15.48 -18.03 11.18
C LEU A 235 -15.99 -19.16 12.09
N GLY A 236 -15.69 -20.41 11.75
CA GLY A 236 -15.96 -21.54 12.64
C GLY A 236 -15.26 -21.38 13.98
N LEU A 237 -13.99 -20.99 13.98
CA LEU A 237 -13.25 -20.69 15.22
C LEU A 237 -13.73 -19.41 15.93
N ALA A 238 -14.24 -18.43 15.18
CA ALA A 238 -14.82 -17.21 15.74
C ALA A 238 -16.09 -17.48 16.57
N GLY A 239 -16.69 -18.67 16.51
CA GLY A 239 -17.85 -19.02 17.32
C GLY A 239 -19.13 -18.28 16.89
N THR A 240 -19.31 -18.10 15.59
CA THR A 240 -20.49 -17.48 14.97
C THR A 240 -21.31 -18.54 14.20
N ALA A 241 -22.61 -18.33 14.04
CA ALA A 241 -23.40 -19.14 13.10
C ALA A 241 -23.13 -18.63 11.68
N GLN A 242 -23.02 -19.55 10.71
CA GLN A 242 -22.69 -19.21 9.33
C GLN A 242 -23.83 -19.58 8.39
N VAL A 243 -24.16 -18.65 7.49
CA VAL A 243 -24.97 -18.93 6.30
C VAL A 243 -24.05 -18.82 5.11
N VAL A 244 -23.91 -19.91 4.36
CA VAL A 244 -23.04 -20.00 3.19
C VAL A 244 -23.90 -20.01 1.94
N GLU A 245 -23.69 -19.02 1.07
CA GLU A 245 -24.22 -19.02 -0.30
C GLU A 245 -23.36 -19.99 -1.12
N LEU A 246 -23.85 -21.21 -1.36
CA LEU A 246 -23.12 -22.27 -2.05
C LEU A 246 -23.07 -21.99 -3.57
N PRO A 247 -21.87 -21.86 -4.15
CA PRO A 247 -21.71 -21.71 -5.60
C PRO A 247 -22.08 -22.99 -6.34
N SER A 248 -22.54 -22.85 -7.58
CA SER A 248 -22.93 -23.98 -8.43
C SER A 248 -21.79 -24.98 -8.67
N GLU A 249 -20.55 -24.53 -8.69
CA GLU A 249 -19.36 -25.37 -8.97
C GLU A 249 -18.74 -25.99 -7.71
N MET A 250 -19.19 -25.61 -6.50
CA MET A 250 -18.63 -26.12 -5.25
C MET A 250 -19.37 -27.36 -4.76
N ASP A 251 -18.60 -28.40 -4.42
CA ASP A 251 -19.15 -29.62 -3.82
C ASP A 251 -19.63 -29.35 -2.38
N GLU A 252 -20.91 -29.64 -2.12
CA GLU A 252 -21.55 -29.45 -0.82
C GLU A 252 -20.88 -30.26 0.31
N LYS A 253 -20.13 -31.32 -0.01
CA LYS A 253 -19.45 -32.17 0.99
C LYS A 253 -18.57 -31.36 1.94
N TYR A 254 -17.88 -30.31 1.46
CA TYR A 254 -16.98 -29.51 2.27
C TYR A 254 -17.70 -28.75 3.38
N LEU A 255 -18.95 -28.32 3.12
CA LEU A 255 -19.78 -27.65 4.13
C LEU A 255 -20.37 -28.67 5.11
N LYS A 256 -20.75 -29.86 4.61
CA LYS A 256 -21.29 -30.96 5.44
C LYS A 256 -20.28 -31.49 6.46
N GLU A 257 -18.98 -31.42 6.18
CA GLU A 257 -17.91 -31.79 7.14
C GLU A 257 -17.97 -30.98 8.44
N LEU A 258 -18.48 -29.74 8.40
CA LEU A 258 -18.56 -28.86 9.56
C LEU A 258 -19.83 -29.08 10.42
N ASN A 259 -20.83 -29.80 9.90
CA ASN A 259 -22.13 -30.14 10.53
C ASN A 259 -23.02 -28.98 11.03
N GLY A 260 -22.47 -27.81 11.33
CA GLY A 260 -23.18 -26.66 11.90
C GLY A 260 -23.30 -25.44 10.98
N VAL A 261 -23.04 -25.59 9.68
CA VAL A 261 -23.14 -24.52 8.68
C VAL A 261 -24.46 -24.64 7.94
N SER A 262 -25.17 -23.52 7.78
CA SER A 262 -26.41 -23.48 6.99
C SER A 262 -26.11 -23.13 5.54
N ILE A 263 -26.72 -23.86 4.61
CA ILE A 263 -26.42 -23.81 3.17
C ILE A 263 -27.62 -23.18 2.45
N ALA A 264 -27.35 -22.19 1.59
CA ALA A 264 -28.33 -21.55 0.72
C ALA A 264 -27.82 -21.51 -0.72
N ARG A 265 -28.70 -21.72 -1.70
CA ARG A 265 -28.34 -21.77 -3.15
C ARG A 265 -28.72 -20.52 -3.93
N ASN A 266 -29.49 -19.64 -3.33
CA ASN A 266 -29.94 -18.38 -3.94
C ASN A 266 -30.26 -17.36 -2.84
N THR A 267 -30.47 -16.11 -3.25
CA THR A 267 -30.76 -15.00 -2.34
C THR A 267 -31.97 -15.23 -1.43
N ASP A 268 -33.02 -15.87 -1.94
CA ASP A 268 -34.25 -16.11 -1.18
C ASP A 268 -34.02 -17.16 -0.08
N GLU A 269 -33.29 -18.24 -0.38
CA GLU A 269 -32.83 -19.22 0.63
C GLU A 269 -31.89 -18.60 1.67
N VAL A 270 -31.02 -17.66 1.27
CA VAL A 270 -30.15 -16.92 2.20
C VAL A 270 -31.00 -16.14 3.21
N ILE A 271 -32.01 -15.41 2.71
CA ILE A 271 -32.94 -14.64 3.54
C ILE A 271 -33.71 -15.58 4.49
N GLU A 272 -34.30 -16.66 3.98
CA GLU A 272 -35.07 -17.62 4.79
C GLU A 272 -34.21 -18.23 5.91
N THR A 273 -33.00 -18.64 5.58
CA THR A 273 -32.07 -19.25 6.53
C THR A 273 -31.65 -18.26 7.62
N ILE A 274 -31.36 -17.01 7.25
CA ILE A 274 -31.04 -15.96 8.21
C ILE A 274 -32.25 -15.71 9.13
N ALA A 275 -33.46 -15.62 8.58
CA ALA A 275 -34.66 -15.42 9.37
C ALA A 275 -34.88 -16.55 10.39
N ASN A 276 -34.66 -17.81 10.01
CA ASN A 276 -34.75 -18.94 10.93
C ASN A 276 -33.76 -18.81 12.09
N ILE A 277 -32.51 -18.41 11.81
CA ILE A 277 -31.48 -18.20 12.85
C ILE A 277 -31.85 -17.04 13.79
N LEU A 278 -32.40 -15.94 13.26
CA LEU A 278 -32.81 -14.78 14.05
C LEU A 278 -34.05 -15.05 14.92
N ASN A 279 -34.96 -15.92 14.46
CA ASN A 279 -36.22 -16.21 15.13
C ASN A 279 -36.14 -17.38 16.13
N GLU A 280 -35.34 -18.40 15.85
CA GLU A 280 -35.25 -19.60 16.68
C GLU A 280 -34.27 -19.47 17.85
N LYS A 281 -34.82 -19.49 19.06
CA LYS A 281 -34.02 -19.52 20.30
C LYS A 281 -33.17 -20.78 20.34
N GLU A 282 -31.87 -20.61 20.57
CA GLU A 282 -30.80 -21.64 20.61
C GLU A 282 -30.22 -22.11 19.26
N LEU A 283 -30.88 -21.89 18.11
CA LEU A 283 -30.37 -22.38 16.82
C LEU A 283 -28.97 -21.84 16.51
N ARG A 284 -28.78 -20.53 16.70
CA ARG A 284 -27.47 -19.86 16.54
C ARG A 284 -26.36 -20.53 17.36
N LYS A 285 -26.62 -20.79 18.64
CA LYS A 285 -25.62 -21.35 19.57
C LYS A 285 -25.27 -22.78 19.21
N LYS A 286 -26.27 -23.58 18.80
CA LYS A 286 -26.07 -24.94 18.30
C LYS A 286 -25.15 -24.94 17.06
N LEU A 287 -25.50 -24.18 16.02
CA LEU A 287 -24.74 -24.08 14.77
C LEU A 287 -23.29 -23.64 15.00
N ALA A 288 -23.09 -22.59 15.80
CA ALA A 288 -21.76 -22.10 16.17
C ALA A 288 -20.92 -23.16 16.91
N THR A 289 -21.54 -23.90 17.84
CA THR A 289 -20.85 -24.92 18.65
C THR A 289 -20.43 -26.12 17.80
N GLU A 290 -21.34 -26.61 16.96
CA GLU A 290 -21.07 -27.74 16.05
C GLU A 290 -19.94 -27.40 15.08
N THR A 291 -20.01 -26.22 14.45
CA THR A 291 -18.99 -25.74 13.52
C THR A 291 -17.63 -25.55 14.20
N GLN A 292 -17.60 -24.86 15.35
CA GLN A 292 -16.35 -24.60 16.07
C GLN A 292 -15.67 -25.91 16.51
N LYS A 293 -16.46 -26.89 16.97
CA LYS A 293 -15.97 -28.22 17.33
C LYS A 293 -15.37 -28.95 16.13
N ALA A 294 -16.06 -28.95 14.98
CA ALA A 294 -15.56 -29.59 13.77
C ALA A 294 -14.24 -28.97 13.29
N VAL A 295 -14.13 -27.63 13.32
CA VAL A 295 -12.89 -26.94 12.92
C VAL A 295 -11.74 -27.27 13.86
N LEU A 296 -11.98 -27.30 15.18
CA LEU A 296 -10.95 -27.65 16.17
C LEU A 296 -10.47 -29.11 16.04
N ASP A 297 -11.30 -30.01 15.54
CA ASP A 297 -10.99 -31.43 15.40
C ASP A 297 -10.11 -31.72 14.17
N LYS A 298 -10.37 -31.06 13.03
CA LYS A 298 -9.77 -31.45 11.74
C LYS A 298 -9.35 -30.32 10.79
N HIS A 299 -9.69 -29.06 11.08
CA HIS A 299 -9.47 -27.95 10.13
C HIS A 299 -8.58 -26.86 10.72
N LEU A 300 -7.54 -27.25 11.46
CA LEU A 300 -6.46 -26.34 11.88
C LEU A 300 -5.27 -26.44 10.93
N TYR A 301 -4.49 -25.36 10.83
CA TYR A 301 -3.22 -25.37 10.07
C TYR A 301 -2.27 -26.47 10.52
N LYS A 302 -2.30 -26.85 11.80
CA LYS A 302 -1.52 -27.96 12.35
C LYS A 302 -1.89 -29.28 11.66
N ASP A 303 -3.15 -29.49 11.31
CA ASP A 303 -3.61 -30.72 10.66
C ASP A 303 -3.18 -30.75 9.20
N ARG A 304 -3.22 -29.61 8.50
CA ARG A 304 -2.67 -29.47 7.14
C ARG A 304 -1.17 -29.75 7.10
N LEU A 305 -0.42 -29.26 8.07
CA LEU A 305 1.03 -29.51 8.15
C LEU A 305 1.37 -30.96 8.50
N LYS A 306 0.53 -31.66 9.30
CA LYS A 306 0.67 -33.11 9.51
C LYS A 306 0.43 -33.87 8.20
N GLU A 307 -0.56 -33.47 7.42
CA GLU A 307 -0.86 -34.08 6.13
C GLU A 307 0.28 -33.87 5.13
N ILE A 308 0.82 -32.66 5.04
CA ILE A 308 2.04 -32.37 4.27
C ILE A 308 3.20 -33.27 4.71
N ALA A 309 3.44 -33.40 6.03
CA ALA A 309 4.51 -34.26 6.53
C ALA A 309 4.28 -35.76 6.21
N ASN A 310 3.03 -36.21 6.29
CA ASN A 310 2.66 -37.59 5.96
C ASN A 310 2.77 -37.90 4.46
N ILE A 311 2.48 -36.94 3.58
CA ILE A 311 2.59 -37.12 2.13
C ILE A 311 4.06 -37.06 1.69
N THR A 312 4.78 -36.04 2.15
CA THR A 312 6.15 -35.78 1.69
C THR A 312 7.20 -36.66 2.36
N GLN A 313 6.89 -37.23 3.54
CA GLN A 313 7.84 -38.00 4.36
C GLN A 313 9.16 -37.25 4.64
N ALA A 314 9.13 -35.91 4.59
CA ALA A 314 10.31 -35.06 4.71
C ALA A 314 10.76 -34.90 6.17
N ASP A 315 12.05 -34.62 6.39
CA ASP A 315 12.59 -34.36 7.74
C ASP A 315 12.48 -32.87 8.09
N PHE A 316 11.60 -32.56 9.04
CA PHE A 316 11.35 -31.20 9.54
C PHE A 316 12.26 -30.78 10.71
N LYS A 317 13.34 -31.49 11.05
CA LYS A 317 14.30 -31.10 12.12
C LYS A 317 15.50 -30.29 11.63
N LYS A 318 16.06 -29.43 12.50
CA LYS A 318 17.29 -28.65 12.29
C LYS A 318 18.53 -29.54 12.30
N LYS A 319 19.45 -29.36 11.34
CA LYS A 319 20.79 -29.98 11.40
C LYS A 319 21.64 -29.37 12.51
N GLN A 320 22.37 -30.21 13.25
CA GLN A 320 23.27 -29.70 14.27
C GLN A 320 24.51 -29.07 13.61
N GLN A 321 25.04 -27.98 14.19
CA GLN A 321 26.20 -27.27 13.66
C GLN A 321 27.43 -28.18 13.48
N GLN A 322 27.57 -29.22 14.32
CA GLN A 322 28.63 -30.22 14.21
C GLN A 322 28.52 -31.06 12.93
N GLU A 323 27.31 -31.37 12.46
CA GLU A 323 27.07 -32.11 11.21
C GLU A 323 27.38 -31.22 9.99
N ILE A 324 27.08 -29.92 10.08
CA ILE A 324 27.35 -28.94 9.01
C ILE A 324 28.86 -28.72 8.84
N LEU A 325 29.60 -28.60 9.94
CA LEU A 325 31.04 -28.39 9.93
C LEU A 325 31.84 -29.57 9.35
N LEU A 326 31.33 -30.80 9.48
CA LEU A 326 31.94 -32.01 8.91
C LEU A 326 31.87 -32.04 7.37
N GLU A 327 30.87 -31.39 6.77
CA GLU A 327 30.71 -31.28 5.31
C GLU A 327 31.47 -30.09 4.68
N LYS A 328 32.12 -29.22 5.47
CA LYS A 328 32.74 -27.97 4.96
C LYS A 328 34.05 -28.26 4.19
N PRO A 329 34.11 -28.09 2.86
CA PRO A 329 35.39 -28.17 2.15
C PRO A 329 36.29 -27.01 2.58
N ARG A 330 37.60 -27.27 2.72
CA ARG A 330 38.58 -26.23 3.01
C ARG A 330 38.68 -25.32 1.78
N ARG A 331 38.21 -24.09 1.89
CA ARG A 331 38.16 -23.12 0.78
C ARG A 331 39.59 -22.91 0.22
N GLN A 332 39.81 -23.27 -1.04
CA GLN A 332 41.14 -23.20 -1.68
C GLN A 332 41.39 -21.86 -2.41
N ALA A 333 40.36 -21.05 -2.63
CA ALA A 333 40.43 -19.77 -3.35
C ALA A 333 40.30 -18.56 -2.41
N LYS A 334 40.81 -17.40 -2.86
CA LYS A 334 40.67 -16.12 -2.15
C LYS A 334 39.20 -15.73 -2.02
N LEU A 335 38.87 -15.01 -0.95
CA LEU A 335 37.55 -14.39 -0.80
C LEU A 335 37.38 -13.27 -1.83
N ARG A 336 36.22 -13.15 -2.45
CA ARG A 336 35.90 -12.05 -3.36
C ARG A 336 35.03 -11.03 -2.63
N VAL A 337 35.59 -9.85 -2.37
CA VAL A 337 34.92 -8.78 -1.61
C VAL A 337 34.63 -7.58 -2.51
N LEU A 338 33.37 -7.16 -2.55
CA LEU A 338 32.93 -5.98 -3.28
C LEU A 338 32.77 -4.78 -2.33
N PHE A 339 33.58 -3.74 -2.52
CA PHE A 339 33.41 -2.45 -1.86
C PHE A 339 32.39 -1.59 -2.57
N VAL A 340 31.35 -1.15 -1.86
CA VAL A 340 30.44 -0.09 -2.32
C VAL A 340 30.94 1.24 -1.75
N THR A 341 31.30 2.17 -2.61
CA THR A 341 31.94 3.43 -2.21
C THR A 341 31.73 4.54 -3.22
N HIS A 342 31.89 5.79 -2.79
CA HIS A 342 31.72 6.97 -3.64
C HIS A 342 32.98 7.33 -4.45
N SER A 343 34.18 6.90 -4.01
CA SER A 343 35.46 7.20 -4.67
C SER A 343 36.55 6.17 -4.31
N THR A 344 37.68 6.24 -5.04
CA THR A 344 38.89 5.41 -4.87
C THR A 344 40.16 6.26 -4.97
N VAL A 345 41.32 5.71 -4.60
CA VAL A 345 42.63 6.40 -4.73
C VAL A 345 43.02 6.73 -6.18
N HIS A 346 42.36 6.14 -7.16
CA HIS A 346 42.60 6.40 -8.59
C HIS A 346 41.85 7.66 -9.07
N GLU A 347 41.17 8.36 -8.17
CA GLU A 347 40.37 9.56 -8.44
C GLU A 347 41.03 10.85 -7.97
N HIS A 348 40.61 11.98 -8.54
CA HIS A 348 41.22 13.30 -8.29
C HIS A 348 40.93 13.89 -6.90
N VAL A 349 39.88 13.43 -6.21
CA VAL A 349 39.48 13.88 -4.88
C VAL A 349 39.29 12.64 -4.00
N TRP A 350 40.12 12.53 -2.97
CA TRP A 350 40.13 11.40 -2.05
C TRP A 350 40.43 11.86 -0.62
N GLY A 351 40.02 11.05 0.36
CA GLY A 351 40.15 11.29 1.78
C GLY A 351 40.41 9.99 2.55
N GLY A 352 39.88 9.92 3.78
CA GLY A 352 40.20 8.82 4.70
C GLY A 352 39.68 7.45 4.26
N ILE A 353 38.58 7.39 3.51
CA ILE A 353 37.97 6.14 3.06
C ILE A 353 38.84 5.48 1.98
N GLU A 354 39.38 6.26 1.05
CA GLU A 354 40.22 5.76 -0.04
C GLU A 354 41.56 5.23 0.49
N VAL A 355 42.14 5.94 1.47
CA VAL A 355 43.32 5.48 2.20
C VAL A 355 43.04 4.15 2.92
N TYR A 356 41.90 4.06 3.61
CA TYR A 356 41.47 2.83 4.28
C TYR A 356 41.35 1.66 3.29
N GLN A 357 40.69 1.86 2.15
CA GLN A 357 40.55 0.84 1.10
C GLN A 357 41.91 0.35 0.58
N GLN A 358 42.86 1.26 0.33
CA GLN A 358 44.20 0.91 -0.16
C GLN A 358 44.99 0.10 0.86
N ILE A 359 44.88 0.45 2.14
CA ILE A 359 45.51 -0.31 3.24
C ILE A 359 44.99 -1.74 3.25
N LEU A 360 43.67 -1.92 3.16
CA LEU A 360 43.05 -3.24 3.16
C LEU A 360 43.41 -4.07 1.93
N SER A 361 43.34 -3.48 0.73
CA SER A 361 43.65 -4.17 -0.51
C SER A 361 45.10 -4.65 -0.57
N THR A 362 46.02 -3.89 0.03
CA THR A 362 47.43 -4.26 0.14
C THR A 362 47.66 -5.31 1.23
N SER A 363 47.08 -5.12 2.43
CA SER A 363 47.35 -5.98 3.59
C SER A 363 46.74 -7.37 3.47
N LEU A 364 45.60 -7.49 2.77
CA LEU A 364 44.87 -8.75 2.59
C LEU A 364 45.01 -9.35 1.19
N VAL A 365 45.95 -8.88 0.37
CA VAL A 365 46.12 -9.31 -1.03
C VAL A 365 46.33 -10.82 -1.20
N LYS A 366 46.79 -11.54 -0.16
CA LYS A 366 46.99 -13.00 -0.20
C LYS A 366 45.70 -13.79 0.00
N ASP A 367 44.77 -13.24 0.78
CA ASP A 367 43.59 -13.95 1.27
C ASP A 367 42.29 -13.45 0.59
N VAL A 368 42.32 -12.21 0.07
CA VAL A 368 41.15 -11.51 -0.48
C VAL A 368 41.47 -10.88 -1.85
N GLU A 369 40.50 -10.96 -2.75
CA GLU A 369 40.43 -10.23 -4.02
C GLU A 369 39.36 -9.13 -3.89
N PHE A 370 39.77 -7.87 -4.05
CA PHE A 370 38.89 -6.70 -3.87
C PHE A 370 38.41 -6.12 -5.20
N PHE A 371 37.14 -5.73 -5.21
CA PHE A 371 36.45 -5.07 -6.31
C PHE A 371 35.71 -3.84 -5.81
N TYR A 372 35.37 -2.92 -6.70
CA TYR A 372 34.74 -1.65 -6.35
C TYR A 372 33.49 -1.43 -7.18
N TRP A 373 32.40 -1.05 -6.52
CA TRP A 373 31.17 -0.55 -7.12
C TRP A 373 31.08 0.95 -6.91
N LEU A 374 31.03 1.71 -8.00
CA LEU A 374 31.06 3.18 -8.02
C LEU A 374 29.89 3.72 -8.84
N ARG A 375 29.22 4.78 -8.40
CA ARG A 375 28.18 5.50 -9.17
C ARG A 375 28.54 6.97 -9.36
N ARG A 376 28.72 7.40 -10.61
CA ARG A 376 29.12 8.77 -10.96
C ARG A 376 29.14 9.01 -12.47
N ARG A 377 29.15 10.27 -12.91
CA ARG A 377 29.31 10.66 -14.32
C ARG A 377 28.28 9.98 -15.22
N GLY A 378 27.06 9.80 -14.72
CA GLY A 378 25.97 9.16 -15.46
C GLY A 378 26.15 7.65 -15.67
N ALA A 379 26.89 6.95 -14.81
CA ALA A 379 26.99 5.49 -14.86
C ALA A 379 27.37 4.85 -13.51
N CYS A 380 27.08 3.56 -13.39
CA CYS A 380 27.72 2.68 -12.41
C CYS A 380 28.87 1.90 -13.04
N TYR A 381 29.94 1.68 -12.27
CA TYR A 381 31.14 0.99 -12.71
C TYR A 381 31.49 -0.13 -11.72
N LEU A 382 31.86 -1.29 -12.27
CA LEU A 382 32.58 -2.33 -11.55
C LEU A 382 34.06 -2.23 -11.92
N THR A 383 34.95 -2.11 -10.95
CA THR A 383 36.41 -2.09 -11.18
C THR A 383 37.14 -3.12 -10.33
N ASP A 384 38.35 -3.51 -10.75
CA ASP A 384 39.30 -4.21 -9.90
C ASP A 384 40.01 -3.24 -8.93
N ALA A 385 40.87 -3.76 -8.05
CA ALA A 385 41.64 -2.97 -7.10
C ALA A 385 42.71 -2.04 -7.71
N ASN A 386 43.07 -2.25 -8.97
CA ASN A 386 43.98 -1.37 -9.71
C ASN A 386 43.23 -0.25 -10.44
N GLY A 387 41.90 -0.16 -10.28
CA GLY A 387 41.07 0.84 -10.95
C GLY A 387 40.74 0.51 -12.41
N LYS A 388 41.01 -0.72 -12.86
CA LYS A 388 40.64 -1.14 -14.21
C LYS A 388 39.13 -1.41 -14.26
N GLU A 389 38.44 -0.73 -15.18
CA GLU A 389 37.03 -0.96 -15.48
C GLU A 389 36.81 -2.39 -16.01
N ILE A 390 35.91 -3.12 -15.37
CA ILE A 390 35.48 -4.47 -15.74
C ILE A 390 34.15 -4.38 -16.49
N GLU A 391 33.18 -3.65 -15.92
CA GLU A 391 31.85 -3.41 -16.50
C GLU A 391 31.36 -1.99 -16.20
N ARG A 392 30.48 -1.48 -17.07
CA ARG A 392 29.85 -0.17 -16.98
C ARG A 392 28.36 -0.27 -17.31
N PHE A 393 27.56 0.47 -16.55
CA PHE A 393 26.11 0.55 -16.68
C PHE A 393 25.68 2.02 -16.74
N ASP A 394 25.22 2.50 -17.90
CA ASP A 394 24.79 3.88 -18.05
C ASP A 394 23.45 4.14 -17.34
N MET A 395 23.41 5.18 -16.50
CA MET A 395 22.20 5.58 -15.77
C MET A 395 22.32 7.01 -15.21
N PRO A 396 21.20 7.75 -15.01
CA PRO A 396 21.27 9.11 -14.49
C PRO A 396 21.95 9.22 -13.12
N ASP A 397 22.63 10.34 -12.87
CA ASP A 397 23.14 10.67 -11.53
C ASP A 397 21.96 11.06 -10.63
N VAL A 398 21.93 10.52 -9.41
CA VAL A 398 20.87 10.77 -8.39
C VAL A 398 21.29 11.77 -7.32
N GLY A 399 22.38 12.52 -7.53
CA GLY A 399 22.92 13.44 -6.52
C GLY A 399 23.56 12.71 -5.32
N TRP A 400 24.00 13.47 -4.30
CA TRP A 400 24.72 12.90 -3.15
C TRP A 400 23.79 12.21 -2.13
N LEU A 401 22.53 12.66 -1.99
CA LEU A 401 21.64 12.31 -0.85
C LEU A 401 20.19 12.00 -1.26
N ASP A 402 19.88 11.94 -2.55
CA ASP A 402 18.49 12.04 -3.03
C ASP A 402 17.84 10.70 -3.43
N SER A 403 18.55 9.56 -3.33
CA SER A 403 17.98 8.24 -3.71
C SER A 403 17.90 7.25 -2.54
N MET A 404 16.67 6.83 -2.22
CA MET A 404 16.41 5.66 -1.37
C MET A 404 16.38 4.35 -2.16
N ASN A 405 15.83 4.39 -3.38
CA ASN A 405 15.87 3.28 -4.34
C ASN A 405 16.12 3.79 -5.76
N ASP A 406 16.71 2.93 -6.58
CA ASP A 406 16.93 3.13 -8.01
C ASP A 406 16.95 1.76 -8.68
N ALA A 407 15.85 1.37 -9.32
CA ALA A 407 15.71 0.02 -9.87
C ALA A 407 16.80 -0.32 -10.92
N GLY A 408 17.32 0.69 -11.63
CA GLY A 408 18.40 0.51 -12.59
C GLY A 408 19.72 0.12 -11.92
N GLU A 409 20.13 0.88 -10.91
CA GLU A 409 21.32 0.57 -10.10
C GLU A 409 21.17 -0.76 -9.36
N GLU A 410 20.04 -1.00 -8.71
CA GLU A 410 19.79 -2.22 -7.92
C GLU A 410 19.87 -3.48 -8.79
N THR A 411 19.26 -3.42 -9.98
CA THR A 411 19.29 -4.52 -10.96
C THR A 411 20.70 -4.78 -11.47
N ALA A 412 21.46 -3.73 -11.79
CA ALA A 412 22.84 -3.86 -12.24
C ALA A 412 23.73 -4.43 -11.13
N PHE A 413 23.60 -3.89 -9.92
CA PHE A 413 24.35 -4.30 -8.74
C PHE A 413 24.09 -5.77 -8.37
N SER A 414 22.82 -6.20 -8.33
CA SER A 414 22.47 -7.60 -8.08
C SER A 414 22.98 -8.53 -9.16
N SER A 415 22.90 -8.13 -10.44
CA SER A 415 23.45 -8.90 -11.57
C SER A 415 24.96 -9.12 -11.42
N VAL A 416 25.70 -8.06 -11.05
CA VAL A 416 27.15 -8.12 -10.82
C VAL A 416 27.50 -9.04 -9.65
N ILE A 417 26.77 -8.96 -8.53
CA ILE A 417 26.96 -9.88 -7.41
C ILE A 417 26.83 -11.34 -7.84
N ASN A 418 25.82 -11.62 -8.66
CA ASN A 418 25.50 -12.97 -9.09
C ASN A 418 26.46 -13.51 -10.15
N GLN A 419 26.81 -12.70 -11.16
CA GLN A 419 27.69 -13.09 -12.26
C GLN A 419 29.14 -13.28 -11.82
N TYR A 420 29.62 -12.43 -10.91
CA TYR A 420 31.01 -12.45 -10.45
C TYR A 420 31.22 -13.25 -9.16
N GLY A 421 30.15 -13.82 -8.57
CA GLY A 421 30.23 -14.68 -7.40
C GLY A 421 30.90 -14.02 -6.20
N PHE A 422 30.45 -12.83 -5.80
CA PHE A 422 30.99 -12.16 -4.62
C PHE A 422 30.57 -12.89 -3.34
N ASP A 423 31.49 -12.97 -2.37
CA ASP A 423 31.25 -13.59 -1.07
C ASP A 423 30.70 -12.60 -0.05
N VAL A 424 31.24 -11.39 -0.11
CA VAL A 424 30.95 -10.32 0.82
C VAL A 424 30.80 -9.01 0.05
N VAL A 425 29.75 -8.28 0.39
CA VAL A 425 29.59 -6.87 0.04
C VAL A 425 29.90 -6.05 1.28
N HIS A 426 30.92 -5.21 1.19
CA HIS A 426 31.33 -4.34 2.27
C HIS A 426 31.04 -2.89 1.89
N ILE A 427 29.97 -2.36 2.46
CA ILE A 427 29.50 -0.98 2.29
C ILE A 427 30.45 -0.04 3.03
N GLN A 428 31.23 0.73 2.29
CA GLN A 428 32.10 1.78 2.81
C GLN A 428 31.36 3.12 2.84
N HIS A 429 30.59 3.42 1.79
CA HIS A 429 29.85 4.68 1.68
C HIS A 429 28.68 4.52 0.72
N LEU A 430 27.57 5.22 0.96
CA LEU A 430 26.37 5.18 0.09
C LEU A 430 26.07 6.51 -0.62
N GLY A 431 26.87 7.55 -0.43
CA GLY A 431 26.76 8.77 -1.24
C GLY A 431 26.92 8.49 -2.73
N HIS A 432 26.11 9.17 -3.55
CA HIS A 432 25.88 8.89 -4.98
C HIS A 432 25.16 7.59 -5.31
N HIS A 433 25.11 6.63 -4.38
CA HIS A 433 24.40 5.37 -4.52
C HIS A 433 23.00 5.48 -3.94
N THR A 434 22.16 4.54 -4.34
CA THR A 434 20.89 4.35 -3.67
C THR A 434 21.05 3.69 -2.29
N LEU A 435 20.25 4.09 -1.30
CA LEU A 435 20.38 3.55 0.06
C LEU A 435 19.97 2.07 0.18
N SER A 436 19.18 1.53 -0.75
CA SER A 436 18.67 0.16 -0.73
C SER A 436 19.72 -0.94 -0.96
N LEU A 437 20.92 -0.60 -1.47
CA LEU A 437 21.94 -1.59 -1.88
C LEU A 437 22.29 -2.66 -0.83
N PRO A 438 22.35 -2.39 0.48
CA PRO A 438 22.62 -3.44 1.46
C PRO A 438 21.49 -4.48 1.54
N ILE A 439 20.22 -4.07 1.31
CA ILE A 439 19.08 -4.99 1.21
C ILE A 439 19.23 -5.86 -0.04
N ILE A 440 19.60 -5.26 -1.18
CA ILE A 440 19.83 -5.97 -2.44
C ILE A 440 20.96 -6.99 -2.29
N ALA A 441 22.08 -6.60 -1.69
CA ALA A 441 23.20 -7.50 -1.41
C ALA A 441 22.74 -8.67 -0.53
N LYS A 442 22.01 -8.40 0.55
CA LYS A 442 21.53 -9.47 1.44
C LYS A 442 20.58 -10.43 0.73
N ALA A 443 19.71 -9.89 -0.13
CA ALA A 443 18.81 -10.67 -0.96
C ALA A 443 19.53 -11.54 -2.00
N CYS A 444 20.74 -11.20 -2.42
CA CYS A 444 21.59 -12.07 -3.25
C CYS A 444 22.22 -13.23 -2.47
N GLY A 445 22.11 -13.26 -1.14
CA GLY A 445 22.64 -14.30 -0.27
C GLY A 445 24.11 -14.13 0.13
N VAL A 446 24.70 -12.95 -0.07
CA VAL A 446 26.10 -12.67 0.30
C VAL A 446 26.20 -12.07 1.70
N GLY A 447 27.39 -12.15 2.31
CA GLY A 447 27.66 -11.49 3.59
C GLY A 447 27.65 -9.97 3.42
N VAL A 448 26.96 -9.23 4.29
CA VAL A 448 26.84 -7.77 4.20
C VAL A 448 27.49 -7.10 5.41
N ILE A 449 28.51 -6.28 5.15
CA ILE A 449 29.22 -5.51 6.18
C ILE A 449 29.00 -4.03 5.92
N PHE A 450 28.76 -3.25 6.97
CA PHE A 450 28.59 -1.81 6.90
C PHE A 450 29.60 -1.10 7.80
N SER A 451 30.47 -0.28 7.22
CA SER A 451 31.40 0.57 7.99
C SER A 451 30.84 1.97 8.20
N TYR A 452 30.76 2.40 9.45
CA TYR A 452 30.35 3.76 9.81
C TYR A 452 31.52 4.73 9.72
N HIS A 453 31.88 5.11 8.48
CA HIS A 453 32.89 6.14 8.22
C HIS A 453 32.37 7.57 8.42
N ASP A 454 31.05 7.76 8.39
CA ASP A 454 30.34 9.03 8.59
C ASP A 454 28.93 8.80 9.17
N PHE A 455 28.14 9.88 9.28
CA PHE A 455 26.78 9.84 9.82
C PHE A 455 25.68 9.92 8.76
N LEU A 456 25.96 9.58 7.50
CA LEU A 456 24.96 9.51 6.43
C LEU A 456 23.81 8.57 6.80
N ALA A 457 24.11 7.42 7.41
CA ALA A 457 23.08 6.53 7.92
C ALA A 457 22.16 7.23 8.94
N VAL A 458 22.66 8.17 9.74
CA VAL A 458 21.90 8.87 10.79
C VAL A 458 21.12 10.08 10.26
N CYS A 459 21.69 10.85 9.33
CA CYS A 459 21.12 12.07 8.76
C CYS A 459 21.60 12.31 7.32
N SER A 460 20.80 13.01 6.50
CA SER A 460 21.25 13.48 5.18
C SER A 460 22.47 14.41 5.29
N HIS A 461 22.51 15.25 6.32
CA HIS A 461 23.70 15.97 6.73
C HIS A 461 24.68 15.00 7.41
N TYR A 462 25.50 14.31 6.62
CA TYR A 462 26.44 13.26 7.07
C TYR A 462 27.46 13.74 8.12
N ASN A 463 27.65 15.06 8.25
CA ASN A 463 28.50 15.68 9.25
C ASN A 463 27.74 16.17 10.50
N LEU A 464 26.42 15.99 10.57
CA LEU A 464 25.57 16.44 11.68
C LEU A 464 25.64 17.95 11.98
N LEU A 465 26.07 18.76 11.02
CA LEU A 465 25.99 20.22 11.10
C LEU A 465 24.62 20.70 10.62
N ASN A 466 24.02 21.63 11.35
CA ASN A 466 22.77 22.29 10.93
C ASN A 466 23.02 23.40 9.89
N TYR A 467 21.96 24.08 9.45
CA TYR A 467 22.05 25.20 8.49
C TYR A 467 22.91 26.38 8.98
N GLU A 468 23.15 26.50 10.30
CA GLU A 468 24.01 27.52 10.91
C GLU A 468 25.47 27.05 11.05
N GLN A 469 25.83 25.88 10.51
CA GLN A 469 27.14 25.24 10.68
C GLN A 469 27.49 24.93 12.15
N ARG A 470 26.48 24.60 12.95
CA ARG A 470 26.64 24.15 14.35
C ARG A 470 26.34 22.67 14.46
N TYR A 471 27.13 21.96 15.26
CA TYR A 471 26.83 20.57 15.59
C TYR A 471 25.44 20.48 16.24
N CYS A 472 24.58 19.65 15.65
CA CYS A 472 23.17 19.66 16.01
C CYS A 472 22.84 18.80 17.24
N GLU A 473 23.79 18.03 17.79
CA GLU A 473 23.58 17.13 18.94
C GLU A 473 22.34 16.24 18.74
N ILE A 474 22.30 15.55 17.59
CA ILE A 474 21.10 14.86 17.10
C ILE A 474 20.55 13.81 18.09
N ASP A 475 21.39 13.30 18.96
CA ASP A 475 21.05 12.33 19.99
C ASP A 475 20.31 12.96 21.18
N LYS A 476 20.43 14.27 21.39
CA LYS A 476 19.69 15.02 22.42
C LYS A 476 18.36 15.57 21.90
N LYS A 477 18.02 15.31 20.63
CA LYS A 477 16.85 15.86 19.95
C LYS A 477 15.81 14.78 19.64
N ASN A 478 14.53 15.16 19.72
CA ASN A 478 13.45 14.35 19.18
C ASN A 478 13.38 14.48 17.65
N ILE A 479 12.59 13.63 17.01
CA ILE A 479 12.51 13.59 15.56
C ILE A 479 11.88 14.87 14.96
N GLY A 480 10.89 15.46 15.64
CA GLY A 480 10.27 16.71 15.21
C GLY A 480 11.26 17.88 15.17
N ALA A 481 12.22 17.95 16.10
CA ALA A 481 13.28 18.95 16.08
C ALA A 481 14.24 18.76 14.88
N CYS A 482 14.42 17.51 14.41
CA CYS A 482 15.17 17.24 13.19
C CYS A 482 14.39 17.71 11.95
N ASP A 483 13.08 17.46 11.90
CA ASP A 483 12.23 17.93 10.80
C ASP A 483 12.18 19.46 10.71
N ILE A 484 12.19 20.19 11.84
CA ILE A 484 12.31 21.66 11.82
C ILE A 484 13.61 22.08 11.12
N CYS A 485 14.73 21.45 11.45
CA CYS A 485 16.01 21.74 10.81
C CYS A 485 15.94 21.52 9.30
N LEU A 486 15.37 20.39 8.85
CA LEU A 486 15.25 20.04 7.44
C LEU A 486 14.24 20.93 6.70
N LYS A 487 13.14 21.34 7.34
CA LYS A 487 12.19 22.32 6.81
C LYS A 487 12.86 23.66 6.57
N THR A 488 13.69 24.13 7.52
CA THR A 488 14.40 25.40 7.38
C THR A 488 15.53 25.33 6.36
N SER A 489 16.31 24.24 6.33
CA SER A 489 17.50 24.11 5.47
C SER A 489 17.16 23.74 4.03
N GLU A 490 16.21 22.82 3.82
CA GLU A 490 15.93 22.16 2.54
C GLU A 490 14.46 22.30 2.09
N LYS A 491 13.61 23.00 2.85
CA LYS A 491 12.16 23.19 2.57
C LYS A 491 11.32 21.90 2.57
N LEU A 492 11.78 20.85 3.24
CA LEU A 492 11.11 19.55 3.31
C LEU A 492 9.95 19.52 4.32
N GLU A 493 8.88 18.78 4.06
CA GLU A 493 7.73 18.68 4.96
C GLU A 493 8.02 17.89 6.26
N PHE A 494 7.16 18.06 7.28
CA PHE A 494 7.28 17.30 8.53
C PHE A 494 7.08 15.79 8.30
N GLY A 495 7.82 14.95 9.00
CA GLY A 495 7.76 13.48 8.90
C GLY A 495 8.80 12.87 7.95
N VAL A 496 9.47 13.66 7.11
CA VAL A 496 10.47 13.13 6.15
C VAL A 496 11.64 12.41 6.82
N GLN A 497 12.11 12.91 7.97
CA GLN A 497 13.20 12.26 8.70
C GLN A 497 12.75 10.96 9.36
N GLN A 498 11.48 10.88 9.76
CA GLN A 498 10.89 9.64 10.28
C GLN A 498 10.86 8.56 9.21
N THR A 499 10.41 8.88 7.99
CA THR A 499 10.45 7.90 6.92
C THR A 499 11.86 7.48 6.58
N ARG A 500 12.79 8.43 6.41
CA ARG A 500 14.18 8.11 6.09
C ARG A 500 14.79 7.18 7.13
N ARG A 501 14.61 7.46 8.42
CA ARG A 501 15.10 6.61 9.51
C ARG A 501 14.41 5.24 9.55
N ALA A 502 13.11 5.16 9.25
CA ALA A 502 12.41 3.88 9.14
C ALA A 502 13.01 3.02 8.03
N PHE A 503 13.34 3.63 6.88
CA PHE A 503 13.99 2.93 5.78
C PHE A 503 15.43 2.49 6.13
N VAL A 504 16.24 3.37 6.71
CA VAL A 504 17.60 3.01 7.17
C VAL A 504 17.56 1.93 8.25
N SER A 505 16.58 1.94 9.15
CA SER A 505 16.38 0.85 10.11
C SER A 505 16.14 -0.49 9.41
N LYS A 506 15.41 -0.51 8.29
CA LYS A 506 15.23 -1.71 7.45
C LYS A 506 16.52 -2.10 6.71
N ILE A 507 17.34 -1.14 6.29
CA ILE A 507 18.67 -1.40 5.75
C ILE A 507 19.55 -2.09 6.79
N MET A 508 19.62 -1.54 8.01
CA MET A 508 20.44 -2.10 9.10
C MET A 508 19.97 -3.50 9.54
N LYS A 509 18.68 -3.82 9.39
CA LYS A 509 18.17 -5.20 9.58
C LYS A 509 18.79 -6.21 8.61
N ASN A 510 19.25 -5.78 7.44
CA ASN A 510 19.81 -6.63 6.40
C ASN A 510 21.36 -6.60 6.35
N VAL A 511 21.99 -5.89 7.29
CA VAL A 511 23.43 -5.96 7.52
C VAL A 511 23.75 -7.09 8.51
N ASP A 512 24.83 -7.82 8.28
CA ASP A 512 25.34 -8.88 9.16
C ASP A 512 26.27 -8.33 10.24
N VAL A 513 27.18 -7.43 9.85
CA VAL A 513 28.17 -6.82 10.72
C VAL A 513 28.26 -5.31 10.51
N CYS A 514 28.27 -4.55 11.61
CA CYS A 514 28.56 -3.12 11.60
C CYS A 514 29.95 -2.84 12.23
N LEU A 515 30.77 -2.07 11.52
CA LEU A 515 32.11 -1.67 11.96
C LEU A 515 32.12 -0.19 12.33
N TYR A 516 32.78 0.12 13.44
CA TYR A 516 32.83 1.46 14.03
C TYR A 516 34.26 1.87 14.33
N GLY A 517 34.56 3.15 14.10
CA GLY A 517 35.83 3.75 14.49
C GLY A 517 35.94 3.95 16.01
N THR A 518 34.85 4.34 16.67
CA THR A 518 34.86 4.70 18.10
C THR A 518 33.59 4.26 18.82
N LYS A 519 33.67 4.20 20.15
CA LYS A 519 32.52 3.89 21.01
C LYS A 519 31.39 4.92 20.83
N HIS A 520 31.71 6.21 20.72
CA HIS A 520 30.72 7.25 20.43
C HIS A 520 29.93 6.98 19.14
N SER A 521 30.60 6.63 18.04
CA SER A 521 29.91 6.34 16.77
C SER A 521 28.95 5.15 16.88
N TYR A 522 29.34 4.11 17.64
CA TYR A 522 28.48 2.97 17.95
C TYR A 522 27.29 3.35 18.82
N GLU A 523 27.51 4.06 19.93
CA GLU A 523 26.45 4.48 20.85
C GLU A 523 25.44 5.41 20.17
N LEU A 524 25.92 6.32 19.32
CA LEU A 524 25.06 7.19 18.52
C LEU A 524 24.22 6.40 17.51
N ALA A 525 24.83 5.49 16.75
CA ALA A 525 24.11 4.65 15.80
C ALA A 525 23.06 3.78 16.50
N LEU A 526 23.42 3.16 17.63
CA LEU A 526 22.55 2.31 18.44
C LEU A 526 21.35 3.06 19.00
N LYS A 527 21.57 4.29 19.51
CA LYS A 527 20.50 5.14 20.05
C LYS A 527 19.48 5.54 18.99
N ILE A 528 19.92 5.77 17.75
CA ILE A 528 19.03 6.09 16.62
C ILE A 528 18.37 4.83 16.04
N TYR A 529 19.10 3.71 16.00
CA TYR A 529 18.68 2.44 15.42
C TYR A 529 18.84 1.28 16.42
N PRO A 530 17.88 1.09 17.34
CA PRO A 530 17.94 0.00 18.34
C PRO A 530 18.06 -1.40 17.74
N VAL A 531 17.69 -1.58 16.47
CA VAL A 531 17.83 -2.86 15.78
C VAL A 531 19.28 -3.37 15.71
N LEU A 532 20.26 -2.47 15.84
CA LEU A 532 21.67 -2.82 15.88
C LEU A 532 22.04 -3.71 17.08
N GLU A 533 21.25 -3.75 18.17
CA GLU A 533 21.46 -4.68 19.30
C GLU A 533 21.45 -6.15 18.86
N THR A 534 20.70 -6.45 17.80
CA THR A 534 20.56 -7.81 17.27
C THR A 534 21.69 -8.19 16.30
N LYS A 535 22.65 -7.28 16.07
CA LYS A 535 23.71 -7.42 15.06
C LYS A 535 25.08 -7.62 15.70
N LYS A 536 26.02 -8.15 14.91
CA LYS A 536 27.43 -8.18 15.29
C LYS A 536 28.00 -6.76 15.09
N ASN A 537 28.51 -6.17 16.17
CA ASN A 537 29.04 -4.81 16.15
C ASN A 537 30.48 -4.83 16.65
N TYR A 538 31.41 -4.25 15.90
CA TYR A 538 32.82 -4.18 16.29
C TYR A 538 33.34 -2.74 16.27
N VAL A 539 33.88 -2.30 17.41
CA VAL A 539 34.61 -1.03 17.51
C VAL A 539 36.09 -1.35 17.29
N MET A 540 36.56 -1.22 16.04
CA MET A 540 37.89 -1.66 15.62
C MET A 540 38.87 -0.50 15.38
N GLY A 541 38.39 0.74 15.42
CA GLY A 541 39.17 1.90 14.95
C GLY A 541 39.26 1.96 13.43
N ILE A 542 40.19 2.78 12.93
CA ILE A 542 40.54 2.86 11.51
C ILE A 542 42.06 2.71 11.42
N PRO A 543 42.58 1.79 10.60
CA PRO A 543 44.01 1.59 10.46
C PRO A 543 44.68 2.83 9.90
N SER A 544 45.83 3.15 10.48
CA SER A 544 46.75 4.14 9.94
C SER A 544 47.66 3.50 8.88
N PRO A 545 48.18 4.26 7.91
CA PRO A 545 49.07 3.74 6.88
C PRO A 545 50.38 3.24 7.49
N ASP A 546 50.77 2.00 7.18
CA ASP A 546 52.11 1.51 7.50
C ASP A 546 53.13 2.04 6.47
N THR A 547 54.19 2.67 6.96
CA THR A 547 55.32 3.10 6.13
C THR A 547 56.33 1.96 5.96
N THR A 548 56.93 1.82 4.77
CA THR A 548 57.93 0.78 4.47
C THR A 548 59.15 0.81 5.40
N ILE A 549 59.43 1.98 5.98
CA ILE A 549 60.40 2.19 7.06
C ILE A 549 59.60 2.51 8.32
N PRO A 550 59.78 1.81 9.45
CA PRO A 550 59.09 2.13 10.69
C PRO A 550 59.34 3.58 11.09
N LEU A 551 58.26 4.35 11.19
CA LEU A 551 58.34 5.74 11.64
C LEU A 551 58.90 5.78 13.07
N LYS A 552 60.04 6.42 13.26
CA LYS A 552 60.59 6.68 14.59
C LYS A 552 59.91 7.91 15.15
N GLN A 553 59.22 7.77 16.28
CA GLN A 553 58.63 8.90 16.99
C GLN A 553 59.66 10.01 17.24
N LYS A 554 59.22 11.26 17.17
CA LYS A 554 60.01 12.42 17.55
C LYS A 554 60.48 12.24 19.00
N LYS A 555 61.74 12.59 19.29
CA LYS A 555 62.25 12.61 20.67
C LYS A 555 61.96 13.96 21.29
N TYR A 556 61.77 13.98 22.61
CA TYR A 556 61.57 15.22 23.35
C TYR A 556 62.80 16.14 23.23
N GLU A 557 62.56 17.43 22.95
CA GLU A 557 63.57 18.48 22.93
C GLU A 557 63.06 19.74 23.67
N PRO A 558 63.86 20.32 24.61
CA PRO A 558 63.50 21.56 25.31
C PRO A 558 63.33 22.74 24.32
N LEU A 559 62.53 23.75 24.68
CA LEU A 559 62.31 24.89 23.77
C LEU A 559 63.53 25.81 23.72
N ASN A 560 64.21 26.04 24.86
CA ASN A 560 65.40 26.90 24.93
C ASN A 560 65.23 28.26 24.21
N GLY A 561 64.05 28.88 24.29
CA GLY A 561 63.73 30.16 23.64
C GLY A 561 63.30 30.08 22.18
N ARG A 562 63.26 28.88 21.56
CA ARG A 562 62.68 28.69 20.21
C ARG A 562 61.15 28.81 20.23
N LYS A 563 60.57 29.19 19.09
CA LYS A 563 59.11 29.21 18.90
C LYS A 563 58.51 27.81 19.08
N LEU A 564 57.34 27.72 19.71
CA LEU A 564 56.58 26.49 19.74
C LEU A 564 55.99 26.25 18.34
N LYS A 565 56.29 25.09 17.75
CA LYS A 565 55.85 24.77 16.39
C LYS A 565 54.53 24.01 16.44
N VAL A 566 53.51 24.51 15.75
CA VAL A 566 52.13 24.00 15.82
C VAL A 566 51.67 23.58 14.42
N ALA A 567 51.29 22.32 14.24
CA ALA A 567 50.78 21.80 12.98
C ALA A 567 49.24 21.76 12.97
N THR A 568 48.64 22.06 11.82
CA THR A 568 47.28 21.62 11.46
C THR A 568 47.41 20.52 10.42
N VAL A 569 46.77 19.37 10.64
CA VAL A 569 46.92 18.18 9.80
C VAL A 569 45.57 17.76 9.21
N GLY A 570 45.53 17.61 7.89
CA GLY A 570 44.34 17.22 7.13
C GLY A 570 43.72 18.37 6.36
N ASN A 571 42.56 18.13 5.73
CA ASN A 571 41.92 19.14 4.88
C ASN A 571 41.59 20.43 5.65
N PHE A 572 42.09 21.57 5.15
CA PHE A 572 41.85 22.91 5.70
C PHE A 572 40.54 23.47 5.15
N ILE A 573 39.45 23.03 5.77
CA ILE A 573 38.06 23.38 5.42
C ILE A 573 37.28 23.77 6.66
N ARG A 574 36.12 24.43 6.45
CA ARG A 574 35.29 24.97 7.54
C ARG A 574 34.92 23.92 8.59
N SER A 575 34.47 22.74 8.16
CA SER A 575 34.06 21.65 9.04
C SER A 575 35.20 21.09 9.92
N LYS A 576 36.46 21.28 9.50
CA LYS A 576 37.67 20.89 10.25
C LYS A 576 38.20 22.01 11.16
N GLY A 577 37.47 23.11 11.29
CA GLY A 577 37.80 24.21 12.21
C GLY A 577 38.63 25.33 11.60
N ALA A 578 38.70 25.45 10.27
CA ALA A 578 39.48 26.48 9.59
C ALA A 578 39.21 27.90 10.12
N ASP A 579 37.95 28.27 10.38
CA ASP A 579 37.56 29.58 10.92
C ASP A 579 38.19 29.86 12.32
N THR A 580 38.17 28.84 13.18
CA THR A 580 38.79 28.91 14.52
C THR A 580 40.30 29.00 14.41
N ILE A 581 40.91 28.21 13.53
CA ILE A 581 42.36 28.23 13.30
C ILE A 581 42.79 29.60 12.77
N LEU A 582 42.07 30.21 11.83
CA LEU A 582 42.35 31.56 11.34
C LEU A 582 42.31 32.61 12.45
N SER A 583 41.33 32.51 13.35
CA SER A 583 41.23 33.40 14.50
C SER A 583 42.41 33.22 15.46
N ILE A 584 42.86 31.97 15.70
CA ILE A 584 44.08 31.68 16.46
C ILE A 584 45.30 32.28 15.77
N LEU A 585 45.45 32.08 14.46
CA LEU A 585 46.56 32.64 13.68
C LEU A 585 46.60 34.17 13.77
N GLN A 586 45.45 34.84 13.81
CA GLN A 586 45.36 36.30 13.97
C GLN A 586 45.76 36.76 15.37
N SER A 587 45.27 36.08 16.42
CA SER A 587 45.45 36.46 17.82
C SER A 587 46.78 36.00 18.45
N ALA A 588 47.40 34.93 17.95
CA ALA A 588 48.63 34.38 18.51
C ALA A 588 49.83 35.32 18.26
N ASN A 589 50.70 35.43 19.28
CA ASN A 589 51.93 36.23 19.18
C ASN A 589 52.91 35.59 18.18
N PRO A 590 53.27 36.26 17.08
CA PRO A 590 54.14 35.70 16.04
C PRO A 590 55.56 35.41 16.52
N ASP A 591 56.01 35.99 17.63
CA ASP A 591 57.33 35.75 18.21
C ASP A 591 57.39 34.47 19.06
N LEU A 592 56.24 33.94 19.49
CA LEU A 592 56.17 32.75 20.34
C LEU A 592 55.79 31.48 19.58
N TYR A 593 55.08 31.60 18.46
CA TYR A 593 54.46 30.49 17.74
C TYR A 593 54.82 30.49 16.24
N GLU A 594 55.09 29.30 15.70
CA GLU A 594 55.26 29.04 14.26
C GLU A 594 54.24 27.98 13.83
N PHE A 595 53.43 28.29 12.82
CA PHE A 595 52.32 27.45 12.40
C PHE A 595 52.61 26.76 11.07
N HIS A 596 52.31 25.47 11.00
CA HIS A 596 52.49 24.63 9.82
C HIS A 596 51.13 24.07 9.39
N ILE A 597 50.73 24.28 8.13
CA ILE A 597 49.46 23.77 7.61
C ILE A 597 49.74 22.69 6.57
N PHE A 598 49.28 21.47 6.87
CA PHE A 598 49.43 20.28 6.03
C PHE A 598 48.06 19.79 5.55
N GLY A 599 47.94 19.53 4.25
CA GLY A 599 46.73 19.03 3.60
C GLY A 599 46.17 19.95 2.52
N TYR A 600 45.13 19.48 1.84
CA TYR A 600 44.41 20.25 0.84
C TYR A 600 43.69 21.43 1.49
N MET A 601 43.70 22.59 0.84
CA MET A 601 43.07 23.83 1.31
C MET A 601 42.00 24.28 0.33
N GLN A 602 40.82 24.64 0.85
CA GLN A 602 39.78 25.22 0.00
C GLN A 602 40.21 26.61 -0.50
N PRO A 603 39.98 26.95 -1.78
CA PRO A 603 40.49 28.19 -2.39
C PRO A 603 40.19 29.48 -1.61
N ASP A 604 39.00 29.57 -0.99
CA ASP A 604 38.60 30.74 -0.21
C ASP A 604 39.54 30.98 0.99
N TYR A 605 39.98 29.92 1.66
CA TYR A 605 40.92 30.02 2.78
C TYR A 605 42.36 30.26 2.34
N GLU A 606 42.74 29.75 1.17
CA GLU A 606 44.07 29.99 0.61
C GLU A 606 44.28 31.47 0.32
N ASN A 607 43.28 32.14 -0.24
CA ASN A 607 43.34 33.58 -0.49
C ASN A 607 43.49 34.38 0.81
N VAL A 608 42.68 34.05 1.84
CA VAL A 608 42.75 34.70 3.15
C VAL A 608 44.14 34.55 3.79
N LEU A 609 44.72 33.34 3.78
CA LEU A 609 46.04 33.09 4.37
C LEU A 609 47.17 33.80 3.60
N ARG A 610 47.09 33.87 2.27
CA ARG A 610 48.05 34.63 1.45
C ARG A 610 47.98 36.13 1.74
N GLU A 611 46.77 36.68 1.93
CA GLU A 611 46.56 38.09 2.29
C GLU A 611 47.05 38.44 3.70
N MET A 612 46.98 37.49 4.64
CA MET A 612 47.46 37.70 6.01
C MET A 612 48.97 37.99 6.13
N LYS A 613 49.78 37.63 5.13
CA LYS A 613 51.24 37.92 5.05
C LYS A 613 52.00 37.71 6.36
N LYS A 614 51.77 36.58 7.05
CA LYS A 614 52.45 36.24 8.29
C LYS A 614 53.64 35.31 8.03
N ASP A 615 54.86 35.80 8.30
CA ASP A 615 56.11 35.03 8.10
C ASP A 615 56.22 33.79 9.02
N ASN A 616 55.40 33.72 10.07
CA ASN A 616 55.35 32.59 11.00
C ASN A 616 54.28 31.53 10.63
N VAL A 617 53.73 31.56 9.41
CA VAL A 617 52.77 30.58 8.89
C VAL A 617 53.32 29.93 7.62
N ILE A 618 53.51 28.61 7.63
CA ILE A 618 54.12 27.83 6.56
C ILE A 618 53.10 26.85 5.99
N LEU A 619 52.87 26.94 4.67
CA LEU A 619 51.94 26.08 3.94
C LEU A 619 52.72 24.94 3.27
N HIS A 620 52.41 23.69 3.60
CA HIS A 620 53.09 22.50 3.06
C HIS A 620 52.33 21.84 1.91
N GLY A 621 51.02 22.09 1.81
CA GLY A 621 50.16 21.43 0.82
C GLY A 621 49.81 19.98 1.21
N SER A 622 49.22 19.24 0.27
CA SER A 622 48.86 17.83 0.44
C SER A 622 50.11 16.93 0.56
N TYR A 623 50.03 15.88 1.37
CA TYR A 623 51.08 14.89 1.58
C TYR A 623 50.59 13.47 1.29
N GLY A 624 51.47 12.58 0.83
CA GLY A 624 51.19 11.17 0.54
C GLY A 624 51.48 10.21 1.69
N LEU A 625 51.14 8.93 1.50
CA LEU A 625 51.21 7.83 2.50
C LEU A 625 52.61 7.46 3.01
N GLY A 626 53.66 8.19 2.61
CA GLY A 626 55.04 8.02 3.12
C GLY A 626 55.68 9.34 3.59
N GLU A 627 54.96 10.45 3.49
CA GLU A 627 55.48 11.80 3.78
C GLU A 627 55.07 12.29 5.17
N VAL A 628 54.38 11.45 5.95
CA VAL A 628 53.87 11.76 7.29
C VAL A 628 55.00 12.15 8.27
N ALA A 629 56.23 11.72 8.02
CA ALA A 629 57.41 12.16 8.78
C ALA A 629 57.66 13.68 8.71
N ALA A 630 57.13 14.38 7.70
CA ALA A 630 57.19 15.83 7.61
C ALA A 630 56.48 16.52 8.80
N LEU A 631 55.51 15.85 9.44
CA LEU A 631 54.82 16.37 10.61
C LEU A 631 55.75 16.58 11.82
N GLN A 632 56.88 15.87 11.89
CA GLN A 632 57.84 15.96 13.01
C GLN A 632 58.48 17.35 13.15
N VAL A 633 58.32 18.23 12.15
CA VAL A 633 58.69 19.64 12.26
C VAL A 633 57.94 20.34 13.40
N ALA A 634 56.72 19.92 13.72
CA ALA A 634 55.89 20.50 14.78
C ALA A 634 56.04 19.76 16.12
N ASP A 635 55.70 20.46 17.20
CA ASP A 635 55.65 19.92 18.57
C ASP A 635 54.20 19.60 19.00
N VAL A 636 53.24 20.36 18.47
CA VAL A 636 51.81 20.29 18.81
C VAL A 636 51.02 20.12 17.52
N ALA A 637 49.94 19.36 17.55
CA ALA A 637 48.97 19.26 16.46
C ALA A 637 47.62 19.87 16.89
N MET A 638 46.98 20.69 16.06
CA MET A 638 45.63 21.20 16.27
C MET A 638 44.65 20.46 15.37
N THR A 639 43.60 19.90 15.96
CA THR A 639 42.51 19.23 15.25
C THR A 639 41.18 19.74 15.80
N LEU A 640 40.72 20.88 15.28
CA LEU A 640 39.63 21.68 15.87
C LEU A 640 38.30 21.50 15.14
N SER A 641 37.95 20.27 14.78
CA SER A 641 36.76 19.98 13.98
C SER A 641 35.49 20.43 14.69
N ILE A 642 34.55 21.03 13.95
CA ILE A 642 33.29 21.58 14.50
C ILE A 642 32.15 20.56 14.48
N TRP A 643 32.44 19.34 14.02
CA TRP A 643 31.52 18.23 13.91
C TRP A 643 32.11 17.00 14.61
N PRO A 644 31.29 16.04 15.06
CA PRO A 644 31.80 14.81 15.64
C PRO A 644 32.51 14.02 14.55
N GLU A 645 33.84 13.93 14.58
CA GLU A 645 34.55 12.99 13.71
C GLU A 645 34.20 11.54 14.11
N THR A 646 34.19 10.61 13.15
CA THR A 646 33.95 9.17 13.42
C THR A 646 35.20 8.45 13.93
N TYR A 647 36.38 8.88 13.47
CA TYR A 647 37.67 8.40 13.97
C TYR A 647 38.79 9.45 13.90
N CYS A 648 38.94 10.14 12.76
CA CYS A 648 40.04 11.06 12.43
C CYS A 648 41.43 10.38 12.35
N ILE A 649 41.87 10.02 11.13
CA ILE A 649 43.19 9.39 10.89
C ILE A 649 44.33 10.36 11.21
N SER A 650 44.16 11.66 10.95
CA SER A 650 45.18 12.69 11.22
C SER A 650 45.57 12.79 12.70
N LEU A 651 44.68 12.42 13.62
CA LEU A 651 45.01 12.31 15.05
C LEU A 651 45.98 11.15 15.31
N SER A 652 45.77 10.01 14.65
CA SER A 652 46.71 8.88 14.71
C SER A 652 48.08 9.27 14.15
N GLU A 653 48.10 9.96 13.01
CA GLU A 653 49.34 10.44 12.37
C GLU A 653 50.11 11.42 13.27
N ALA A 654 49.41 12.31 13.98
CA ALA A 654 50.02 13.22 14.95
C ALA A 654 50.71 12.45 16.10
N TRP A 655 50.02 11.47 16.69
CA TRP A 655 50.59 10.64 17.75
C TRP A 655 51.76 9.77 17.27
N GLN A 656 51.66 9.18 16.08
CA GLN A 656 52.75 8.41 15.48
C GLN A 656 54.02 9.25 15.27
N ASN A 657 53.87 10.55 15.03
CA ASN A 657 54.98 11.49 14.90
C ASN A 657 55.41 12.13 16.24
N GLY A 658 54.76 11.80 17.36
CA GLY A 658 55.09 12.33 18.68
C GLY A 658 54.65 13.77 18.91
N LEU A 659 53.61 14.24 18.20
CA LEU A 659 53.03 15.57 18.39
C LEU A 659 51.95 15.51 19.47
N ILE A 660 51.90 16.53 20.33
CA ILE A 660 50.86 16.67 21.35
C ILE A 660 49.59 17.23 20.70
N PRO A 661 48.45 16.52 20.68
CA PRO A 661 47.25 17.03 20.04
C PRO A 661 46.46 17.97 20.97
N ILE A 662 45.93 19.05 20.41
CA ILE A 662 44.85 19.87 20.96
C ILE A 662 43.64 19.64 20.08
N VAL A 663 42.57 19.09 20.65
CA VAL A 663 41.39 18.67 19.90
C VAL A 663 40.11 19.28 20.47
N THR A 664 39.09 19.41 19.62
CA THR A 664 37.75 19.72 20.09
C THR A 664 37.14 18.50 20.82
N ASP A 665 36.46 18.72 21.95
CA ASP A 665 35.81 17.66 22.73
C ASP A 665 34.48 17.23 22.10
N VAL A 666 34.58 16.64 20.91
CA VAL A 666 33.42 16.20 20.12
C VAL A 666 33.75 14.91 19.37
N GLY A 667 32.79 13.96 19.39
CA GLY A 667 32.92 12.67 18.71
C GLY A 667 34.22 11.93 19.03
N ALA A 668 34.85 11.36 18.00
CA ALA A 668 36.07 10.58 18.15
C ALA A 668 37.26 11.35 18.72
N LEU A 669 37.32 12.67 18.47
CA LEU A 669 38.39 13.50 19.00
C LEU A 669 38.32 13.58 20.52
N GLY A 670 37.13 13.84 21.05
CA GLY A 670 36.86 13.81 22.49
C GLY A 670 37.04 12.42 23.10
N ASP A 671 36.58 11.36 22.43
CA ASP A 671 36.68 10.00 22.95
C ASP A 671 38.14 9.52 23.08
N ARG A 672 38.98 9.84 22.11
CA ARG A 672 40.32 9.25 21.98
C ARG A 672 41.39 10.01 22.78
N VAL A 673 41.23 11.31 22.97
CA VAL A 673 42.15 12.14 23.77
C VAL A 673 41.72 12.14 25.23
N LYS A 674 42.64 11.91 26.16
CA LYS A 674 42.45 12.09 27.59
C LYS A 674 43.12 13.41 28.02
N ASP A 675 42.29 14.38 28.41
CA ASP A 675 42.72 15.76 28.70
C ASP A 675 43.86 15.80 29.73
N GLY A 676 44.94 16.51 29.39
CA GLY A 676 46.14 16.66 30.21
C GLY A 676 47.03 15.41 30.30
N VAL A 677 46.66 14.29 29.67
CA VAL A 677 47.42 13.02 29.74
C VAL A 677 48.15 12.73 28.45
N ASN A 678 47.43 12.65 27.32
CA ASN A 678 48.00 12.33 25.99
C ASN A 678 47.65 13.41 24.94
N GLY A 679 47.15 14.56 25.40
CA GLY A 679 46.70 15.70 24.62
C GLY A 679 45.82 16.64 25.46
N PHE A 680 45.25 17.65 24.83
CA PHE A 680 44.29 18.55 25.45
C PHE A 680 42.97 18.60 24.69
N LYS A 681 41.89 18.80 25.44
CA LYS A 681 40.54 19.01 24.93
C LYS A 681 40.12 20.47 25.07
N VAL A 682 39.39 20.97 24.08
CA VAL A 682 38.80 22.31 24.08
C VAL A 682 37.37 22.27 23.56
N GLU A 683 36.56 23.27 23.92
CA GLU A 683 35.23 23.44 23.34
C GLU A 683 35.31 23.90 21.88
N ILE A 684 34.25 23.61 21.10
CA ILE A 684 34.16 24.03 19.70
C ILE A 684 34.22 25.56 19.61
N GLY A 685 35.14 26.09 18.80
CA GLY A 685 35.30 27.53 18.58
C GLY A 685 36.02 28.28 19.70
N ALA A 686 36.55 27.60 20.73
CA ALA A 686 37.20 28.23 21.88
C ALA A 686 38.63 28.71 21.59
N VAL A 687 38.77 29.78 20.79
CA VAL A 687 40.06 30.38 20.38
C VAL A 687 40.97 30.67 21.59
N ASN A 688 40.45 31.35 22.61
CA ASN A 688 41.24 31.74 23.78
C ASN A 688 41.74 30.52 24.56
N THR A 689 40.88 29.52 24.77
CA THR A 689 41.27 28.29 25.47
C THR A 689 42.36 27.53 24.72
N VAL A 690 42.32 27.50 23.38
CA VAL A 690 43.41 26.91 22.58
C VAL A 690 44.72 27.67 22.81
N ILE A 691 44.70 29.01 22.81
CA ILE A 691 45.89 29.83 23.09
C ILE A 691 46.40 29.56 24.51
N ASP A 692 45.52 29.44 25.51
CA ASP A 692 45.89 29.10 26.89
C ASP A 692 46.57 27.72 26.96
N ARG A 693 46.08 26.73 26.20
CA ARG A 693 46.72 25.40 26.11
C ARG A 693 48.08 25.47 25.42
N LEU A 694 48.21 26.25 24.35
CA LEU A 694 49.49 26.47 23.67
C LEU A 694 50.50 27.13 24.62
N GLU A 695 50.07 28.12 25.39
CA GLU A 695 50.93 28.81 26.36
C GLU A 695 51.32 27.90 27.53
N LEU A 696 50.40 27.05 28.00
CA LEU A 696 50.69 26.04 29.01
C LEU A 696 51.75 25.03 28.52
N ILE A 697 51.61 24.52 27.30
CA ILE A 697 52.59 23.61 26.67
C ILE A 697 53.94 24.32 26.49
N ARG A 698 53.93 25.61 26.16
CA ARG A 698 55.13 26.42 25.94
C ARG A 698 55.88 26.73 27.24
N SER A 699 55.15 26.98 28.33
CA SER A 699 55.72 27.44 29.60
C SER A 699 56.07 26.32 30.58
N ASP A 700 55.43 25.15 30.49
CA ASP A 700 55.69 23.99 31.34
C ASP A 700 56.38 22.84 30.59
N GLU A 701 57.72 22.83 30.64
CA GLU A 701 58.54 21.81 29.98
C GLU A 701 58.34 20.40 30.55
N MET A 702 58.00 20.29 31.85
CA MET A 702 57.82 19.02 32.53
C MET A 702 56.50 18.38 32.13
N LEU A 703 55.41 19.16 32.12
CA LEU A 703 54.11 18.75 31.62
C LEU A 703 54.18 18.34 30.15
N ARG A 704 54.83 19.14 29.31
CA ARG A 704 55.00 18.83 27.88
C ARG A 704 55.71 17.49 27.67
N LYS A 705 56.79 17.24 28.42
CA LYS A 705 57.51 15.95 28.37
C LYS A 705 56.61 14.80 28.82
N GLN A 706 55.91 14.98 29.94
CA GLN A 706 55.01 13.97 30.49
C GLN A 706 53.90 13.58 29.51
N ILE A 707 53.29 14.55 28.83
CA ILE A 707 52.24 14.28 27.83
C ILE A 707 52.82 13.53 26.64
N MET A 708 54.00 13.93 26.17
CA MET A 708 54.69 13.27 25.06
C MET A 708 55.09 11.82 25.39
N ASP A 709 55.55 11.56 26.62
CA ASP A 709 55.90 10.21 27.09
C ASP A 709 54.67 9.27 27.17
N ASN A 710 53.45 9.82 27.28
CA ASN A 710 52.20 9.05 27.28
C ASN A 710 51.66 8.75 25.87
N ILE A 711 52.33 9.18 24.80
CA ILE A 711 51.94 8.89 23.41
C ILE A 711 52.50 7.52 23.00
N THR A 712 51.75 6.46 23.31
CA THR A 712 52.14 5.07 23.04
C THR A 712 51.37 4.44 21.87
N PRO A 713 51.86 3.34 21.27
CA PRO A 713 51.20 2.66 20.15
C PRO A 713 49.76 2.21 20.39
N GLU A 714 49.32 2.11 21.65
CA GLU A 714 47.94 1.74 22.01
C GLU A 714 46.91 2.82 21.61
N LEU A 715 47.34 4.04 21.28
CA LEU A 715 46.47 5.17 20.92
C LEU A 715 45.98 5.13 19.46
N TRP A 716 46.57 4.27 18.62
CA TRP A 716 46.18 4.10 17.22
C TRP A 716 46.11 2.62 16.83
N VAL A 717 45.49 2.36 15.69
CA VAL A 717 45.34 1.02 15.15
C VAL A 717 46.31 0.82 14.00
N THR A 718 47.05 -0.30 14.04
CA THR A 718 48.00 -0.70 12.98
C THR A 718 47.26 -1.36 11.83
N ALA A 719 47.80 -1.26 10.61
CA ALA A 719 47.20 -1.92 9.45
C ALA A 719 47.19 -3.46 9.61
N ALA A 720 48.26 -4.03 10.16
CA ALA A 720 48.40 -5.48 10.35
C ALA A 720 47.35 -6.06 11.33
N ASP A 721 47.15 -5.42 12.48
CA ASP A 721 46.17 -5.90 13.48
C ASP A 721 44.75 -5.75 12.95
N TYR A 722 44.44 -4.62 12.31
CA TYR A 722 43.13 -4.40 11.71
C TYR A 722 42.81 -5.41 10.61
N ALA A 723 43.76 -5.64 9.68
CA ALA A 723 43.60 -6.58 8.59
C ALA A 723 43.33 -8.00 9.10
N LYS A 724 44.08 -8.44 10.13
CA LYS A 724 43.90 -9.75 10.75
C LYS A 724 42.51 -9.93 11.36
N GLU A 725 42.02 -8.94 12.10
CA GLU A 725 40.68 -9.00 12.68
C GLU A 725 39.59 -8.88 11.61
N LEU A 726 39.77 -8.03 10.60
CA LEU A 726 38.81 -7.89 9.49
C LEU A 726 38.70 -9.18 8.67
N LEU A 727 39.80 -9.90 8.45
CA LEU A 727 39.75 -11.19 7.75
C LEU A 727 38.87 -12.19 8.49
N LYS A 728 38.98 -12.27 9.82
CA LYS A 728 38.08 -13.12 10.64
C LYS A 728 36.63 -12.68 10.48
N VAL A 729 36.37 -11.37 10.48
CA VAL A 729 35.01 -10.84 10.26
C VAL A 729 34.48 -11.25 8.88
N TYR A 730 35.30 -11.19 7.83
CA TYR A 730 34.90 -11.69 6.51
C TYR A 730 34.60 -13.19 6.54
N GLU A 731 35.49 -14.01 7.10
CA GLU A 731 35.28 -15.46 7.21
C GLU A 731 34.01 -15.83 8.01
N ASP A 732 33.64 -15.00 8.98
CA ASP A 732 32.46 -15.15 9.83
C ASP A 732 31.12 -14.87 9.12
N VAL A 733 31.11 -14.04 8.07
CA VAL A 733 29.88 -13.63 7.36
C VAL A 733 29.72 -14.26 5.99
N VAL A 734 30.76 -14.94 5.51
CA VAL A 734 30.74 -15.66 4.23
C VAL A 734 29.63 -16.72 4.25
N PRO A 735 28.75 -16.75 3.23
CA PRO A 735 27.70 -17.77 3.12
C PRO A 735 28.30 -19.17 2.94
N TYR A 736 27.61 -20.23 3.39
CA TYR A 736 28.08 -21.60 3.17
C TYR A 736 27.71 -22.08 1.75
N ASP A 737 28.66 -22.77 1.10
CA ASP A 737 28.63 -23.13 -0.33
C ASP A 737 27.55 -24.17 -0.69
N LYS A 738 26.49 -23.76 -1.40
CA LYS A 738 25.63 -24.60 -2.27
C LYS A 738 24.48 -23.82 -2.99
N LEU A 739 24.57 -22.49 -3.14
CA LEU A 739 23.58 -21.76 -3.95
C LEU A 739 23.73 -22.14 -5.43
N GLY A 740 22.61 -22.33 -6.13
CA GLY A 740 22.60 -22.57 -7.58
C GLY A 740 22.98 -21.33 -8.40
N ILE A 741 23.05 -21.48 -9.72
CA ILE A 741 23.30 -20.37 -10.65
C ILE A 741 22.00 -20.06 -11.40
N SER A 742 21.64 -18.79 -11.45
CA SER A 742 20.44 -18.29 -12.14
C SER A 742 20.66 -16.84 -12.59
N ASN A 743 19.79 -16.33 -13.47
CA ASN A 743 19.82 -14.93 -13.93
C ASN A 743 19.05 -14.00 -12.98
N LEU A 744 19.07 -14.31 -11.67
CA LEU A 744 18.36 -13.56 -10.65
C LEU A 744 18.80 -12.09 -10.63
N LYS A 745 17.81 -11.21 -10.67
CA LYS A 745 17.98 -9.76 -10.66
C LYS A 745 17.03 -9.16 -9.65
N TRP A 746 17.57 -8.41 -8.71
CA TRP A 746 16.78 -7.76 -7.67
C TRP A 746 16.73 -6.26 -7.89
N ASP A 747 15.52 -5.73 -7.79
CA ASP A 747 15.23 -4.37 -7.38
C ASP A 747 14.33 -4.42 -6.15
N ILE A 748 14.21 -3.31 -5.44
CA ILE A 748 13.47 -3.23 -4.18
C ILE A 748 11.98 -3.59 -4.36
N GLY A 749 11.39 -3.30 -5.52
CA GLY A 749 10.01 -3.65 -5.87
C GLY A 749 9.83 -5.16 -6.01
N ARG A 750 10.79 -5.87 -6.63
CA ARG A 750 10.84 -7.35 -6.67
C ARG A 750 11.10 -7.97 -5.30
N LEU A 751 11.68 -7.23 -4.36
CA LEU A 751 11.76 -7.62 -2.94
C LEU A 751 10.47 -7.31 -2.16
N HIS A 752 9.41 -6.87 -2.84
CA HIS A 752 8.13 -6.52 -2.25
C HIS A 752 8.27 -5.43 -1.19
N TYR A 753 9.11 -4.46 -1.48
CA TYR A 753 9.26 -3.27 -0.68
C TYR A 753 9.19 -2.08 -1.64
N LEU A 754 8.19 -1.24 -1.49
CA LEU A 754 7.98 -0.07 -2.36
C LEU A 754 8.34 1.22 -1.60
N PRO A 755 9.64 1.54 -1.40
CA PRO A 755 10.02 2.86 -0.95
C PRO A 755 9.83 3.87 -2.09
N HIS A 756 9.60 5.13 -1.74
CA HIS A 756 9.65 6.22 -2.69
C HIS A 756 11.09 6.42 -3.18
N ALA A 757 11.27 6.79 -4.45
CA ALA A 757 12.60 7.01 -5.03
C ALA A 757 13.44 7.99 -4.19
N SER A 758 12.79 9.01 -3.64
CA SER A 758 13.36 9.95 -2.69
C SER A 758 12.53 10.01 -1.40
N TRP A 759 13.21 10.25 -0.29
CA TRP A 759 12.57 10.52 1.00
C TRP A 759 12.05 11.97 1.09
N LYS A 760 12.45 12.85 0.16
CA LYS A 760 12.10 14.28 0.13
C LYS A 760 10.70 14.56 -0.43
N ASP A 761 10.20 13.68 -1.29
CA ASP A 761 8.92 13.86 -2.02
C ASP A 761 7.74 13.15 -1.35
N GLN A 762 7.90 12.72 -0.10
CA GLN A 762 6.84 12.00 0.60
C GLN A 762 5.84 12.95 1.25
N ALA A 763 4.59 12.84 0.81
CA ALA A 763 3.46 13.15 1.68
C ALA A 763 3.44 12.13 2.85
N PRO A 764 3.12 12.53 4.09
CA PRO A 764 3.06 11.60 5.21
C PRO A 764 2.10 10.43 4.92
N PRO A 765 2.35 9.22 5.46
CA PRO A 765 1.44 8.09 5.32
C PRO A 765 0.04 8.51 5.76
N ARG A 766 -0.98 8.23 4.92
CA ARG A 766 -2.35 8.61 5.24
C ARG A 766 -2.77 8.03 6.59
N HIS A 767 -3.24 8.89 7.48
CA HIS A 767 -3.69 8.49 8.81
C HIS A 767 -5.04 7.76 8.71
N ILE A 768 -5.40 6.95 9.70
CA ILE A 768 -6.69 6.22 9.75
C ILE A 768 -7.94 7.13 9.72
N PHE A 769 -7.74 8.45 9.83
CA PHE A 769 -8.78 9.47 9.84
C PHE A 769 -8.84 10.26 8.54
N ASP A 770 -7.96 9.95 7.58
CA ASP A 770 -8.01 10.61 6.27
C ASP A 770 -9.24 10.11 5.50
N PRO A 771 -9.95 11.01 4.80
CA PRO A 771 -11.14 10.64 4.05
C PRO A 771 -10.81 9.61 2.97
N PRO A 772 -11.73 8.67 2.67
CA PRO A 772 -11.57 7.76 1.54
C PRO A 772 -11.30 8.56 0.27
N THR A 773 -10.51 8.01 -0.65
CA THR A 773 -10.49 8.51 -2.02
C THR A 773 -11.92 8.46 -2.56
N GLY A 774 -12.44 9.60 -3.00
CA GLY A 774 -13.75 9.66 -3.63
C GLY A 774 -13.75 8.79 -4.89
N ASN A 775 -14.84 8.05 -5.11
CA ASN A 775 -15.11 7.45 -6.41
C ASN A 775 -15.93 8.48 -7.20
N ASP A 776 -15.39 8.96 -8.32
CA ASP A 776 -16.03 9.95 -9.21
C ASP A 776 -17.06 9.30 -10.17
N LEU A 777 -17.22 7.97 -10.08
CA LEU A 777 -18.14 7.17 -10.88
C LEU A 777 -19.29 6.62 -10.03
N HIS A 778 -20.47 6.53 -10.63
CA HIS A 778 -21.67 5.96 -10.01
C HIS A 778 -22.40 5.02 -10.98
N VAL A 779 -23.11 4.02 -10.44
CA VAL A 779 -23.99 3.13 -11.21
C VAL A 779 -25.48 3.50 -11.07
N GLU A 780 -25.76 4.46 -10.19
CA GLU A 780 -27.07 5.07 -9.95
C GLU A 780 -26.91 6.59 -10.07
N LEU A 781 -27.96 7.27 -10.51
CA LEU A 781 -27.96 8.71 -10.63
C LEU A 781 -27.83 9.34 -9.23
N PRO A 782 -26.80 10.17 -8.94
CA PRO A 782 -26.52 10.61 -7.57
C PRO A 782 -27.61 11.52 -6.97
N GLN A 783 -28.29 12.28 -7.83
CA GLN A 783 -29.38 13.20 -7.51
C GLN A 783 -30.73 12.61 -7.86
N ILE A 784 -31.74 12.95 -7.05
CA ILE A 784 -33.12 12.56 -7.29
C ILE A 784 -33.67 13.41 -8.45
N VAL A 785 -34.37 12.74 -9.36
CA VAL A 785 -35.12 13.37 -10.45
C VAL A 785 -36.60 13.19 -10.15
N ASP A 786 -37.29 14.30 -9.95
CA ASP A 786 -38.73 14.37 -9.73
C ASP A 786 -39.48 14.47 -11.07
N ASP A 787 -38.87 15.06 -12.10
CA ASP A 787 -39.48 15.19 -13.41
C ASP A 787 -38.45 15.23 -14.54
N TRP A 788 -38.81 14.68 -15.70
CA TRP A 788 -37.99 14.75 -16.91
C TRP A 788 -38.65 15.72 -17.90
N ALA A 789 -38.19 16.97 -17.87
CA ALA A 789 -38.77 18.04 -18.66
C ALA A 789 -38.44 17.93 -20.15
N VAL A 790 -37.25 17.39 -20.48
CA VAL A 790 -36.76 17.26 -21.86
C VAL A 790 -36.12 15.90 -22.05
N VAL A 791 -36.64 15.14 -23.01
CA VAL A 791 -36.04 13.90 -23.52
C VAL A 791 -35.74 14.14 -24.99
N GLN A 792 -34.47 14.39 -25.31
CA GLN A 792 -34.00 14.95 -26.58
C GLN A 792 -34.47 16.39 -26.85
N GLY A 793 -33.60 17.21 -27.45
CA GLY A 793 -33.88 18.61 -27.79
C GLY A 793 -33.04 19.64 -27.02
N ALA A 794 -32.05 19.19 -26.24
CA ALA A 794 -31.05 20.09 -25.68
C ALA A 794 -30.00 20.46 -26.73
N ASN A 795 -29.49 21.69 -26.68
CA ASN A 795 -28.36 22.11 -27.50
C ASN A 795 -27.06 21.74 -26.79
N TYR A 796 -26.16 21.05 -27.47
CA TYR A 796 -24.87 20.69 -26.92
C TYR A 796 -23.80 20.68 -28.02
N TYR A 797 -22.55 20.73 -27.59
CA TYR A 797 -21.39 20.49 -28.44
C TYR A 797 -20.26 19.91 -27.58
N LEU A 798 -19.55 18.94 -28.13
CA LEU A 798 -18.39 18.32 -27.49
C LEU A 798 -17.12 18.89 -28.11
N ASP A 799 -16.30 19.54 -27.29
CA ASP A 799 -15.01 20.10 -27.71
C ASP A 799 -14.01 18.97 -27.98
N ASP A 800 -13.94 17.99 -27.08
CA ASP A 800 -13.12 16.79 -27.21
C ASP A 800 -13.66 15.61 -26.37
N ILE A 801 -13.28 14.39 -26.79
CA ILE A 801 -13.41 13.16 -26.00
C ILE A 801 -12.02 12.53 -25.92
N CYS A 802 -11.54 12.22 -24.72
CA CYS A 802 -10.20 11.66 -24.49
C CYS A 802 -9.08 12.52 -25.12
N TYR A 803 -9.23 13.85 -25.05
CA TYR A 803 -8.35 14.85 -25.68
C TYR A 803 -8.28 14.75 -27.21
N HIS A 804 -9.19 14.01 -27.83
CA HIS A 804 -9.37 13.93 -29.28
C HIS A 804 -10.46 14.88 -29.74
N ILE A 805 -10.08 15.83 -30.59
CA ILE A 805 -10.98 16.83 -31.18
C ILE A 805 -11.80 16.15 -32.28
N LEU A 806 -13.13 16.12 -32.12
CA LEU A 806 -14.05 15.34 -32.96
C LEU A 806 -14.23 15.89 -34.38
N ASN A 807 -13.90 17.16 -34.62
CA ASN A 807 -14.09 17.87 -35.90
C ASN A 807 -12.91 17.74 -36.89
N ILE A 808 -11.88 16.95 -36.57
CA ILE A 808 -10.73 16.71 -37.46
C ILE A 808 -10.86 15.27 -37.97
N ASP A 809 -11.28 15.10 -39.23
CA ASP A 809 -11.48 13.82 -39.95
C ASP A 809 -10.27 12.87 -39.85
N ASP A 810 -10.12 12.14 -38.73
CA ASP A 810 -9.26 10.96 -38.65
C ASP A 810 -9.52 10.11 -37.39
N ASN A 811 -10.63 9.35 -37.36
CA ASN A 811 -10.82 8.28 -36.36
C ASN A 811 -9.63 7.29 -36.32
N LYS A 812 -8.81 7.22 -37.39
CA LYS A 812 -7.58 6.40 -37.45
C LYS A 812 -6.40 6.96 -36.65
N LYS A 813 -6.49 8.18 -36.11
CA LYS A 813 -5.43 8.82 -35.29
C LYS A 813 -5.70 8.83 -33.79
N PHE A 814 -6.85 8.31 -33.34
CA PHE A 814 -7.12 8.24 -31.91
C PHE A 814 -6.06 7.36 -31.22
N LYS A 815 -5.46 7.89 -30.15
CA LYS A 815 -4.53 7.13 -29.31
C LYS A 815 -5.31 6.55 -28.15
N PRO A 816 -5.17 5.25 -27.85
CA PRO A 816 -5.82 4.65 -26.69
C PRO A 816 -5.57 5.47 -25.42
N ALA A 817 -6.64 5.74 -24.68
CA ALA A 817 -6.59 6.54 -23.47
C ALA A 817 -6.90 5.67 -22.26
N HIS A 818 -6.06 5.77 -21.22
CA HIS A 818 -6.25 5.06 -19.95
C HIS A 818 -7.35 5.67 -19.07
N GLU A 819 -7.85 6.84 -19.46
CA GLU A 819 -8.89 7.58 -18.75
C GLU A 819 -9.88 8.14 -19.76
N PHE A 820 -11.15 8.07 -19.43
CA PHE A 820 -12.22 8.72 -20.17
C PHE A 820 -12.22 10.20 -19.81
N HIS A 821 -12.11 11.07 -20.81
CA HIS A 821 -12.26 12.51 -20.68
C HIS A 821 -13.35 12.99 -21.62
N ILE A 822 -14.16 13.96 -21.21
CA ILE A 822 -15.14 14.62 -22.06
C ILE A 822 -15.24 16.09 -21.69
N ARG A 823 -15.25 16.97 -22.68
CA ARG A 823 -15.41 18.40 -22.48
C ARG A 823 -16.31 19.01 -23.53
N GLY A 824 -17.11 19.99 -23.15
CA GLY A 824 -18.03 20.65 -24.07
C GLY A 824 -18.90 21.70 -23.41
N TRP A 825 -20.05 21.99 -24.03
CA TRP A 825 -21.10 22.82 -23.46
C TRP A 825 -22.48 22.21 -23.68
N PHE A 826 -23.42 22.54 -22.78
CA PHE A 826 -24.77 22.00 -22.75
C PHE A 826 -25.78 23.06 -22.32
N ILE A 827 -26.87 23.22 -23.09
CA ILE A 827 -27.96 24.18 -22.85
C ILE A 827 -29.30 23.48 -23.09
N SER A 828 -30.14 23.44 -22.07
CA SER A 828 -31.51 22.94 -22.19
C SER A 828 -32.50 24.08 -22.40
N PRO A 829 -33.42 23.99 -23.39
CA PRO A 829 -34.58 24.85 -23.44
C PRO A 829 -35.40 24.72 -22.14
N GLY A 830 -35.85 25.84 -21.58
CA GLY A 830 -36.73 25.87 -20.39
C GLY A 830 -36.05 25.78 -19.02
N LEU A 831 -34.76 25.44 -18.93
CA LEU A 831 -34.00 25.45 -17.67
C LEU A 831 -33.09 26.68 -17.61
N SER A 832 -33.35 27.58 -16.65
CA SER A 832 -32.64 28.88 -16.56
C SER A 832 -31.32 28.85 -15.79
N ASN A 833 -31.08 27.80 -14.99
CA ASN A 833 -29.86 27.62 -14.21
C ASN A 833 -28.98 26.51 -14.82
N ALA A 834 -27.66 26.64 -14.66
CA ALA A 834 -26.71 25.64 -15.15
C ALA A 834 -26.97 24.24 -14.56
N GLY A 835 -27.31 24.13 -13.28
CA GLY A 835 -27.54 22.84 -12.63
C GLY A 835 -26.30 21.94 -12.57
N SER A 836 -26.52 20.70 -12.16
CA SER A 836 -25.48 19.66 -12.12
C SER A 836 -25.54 18.85 -13.41
N LEU A 837 -24.40 18.73 -14.11
CA LEU A 837 -24.31 17.90 -15.32
C LEU A 837 -23.67 16.57 -14.99
N TYR A 838 -24.21 15.53 -15.59
CA TYR A 838 -23.63 14.21 -15.60
C TYR A 838 -23.42 13.76 -17.04
N THR A 839 -22.26 13.19 -17.32
CA THR A 839 -22.09 12.33 -18.49
C THR A 839 -22.52 10.92 -18.08
N VAL A 840 -23.37 10.31 -18.90
CA VAL A 840 -23.82 8.93 -18.71
C VAL A 840 -23.27 8.06 -19.83
N LEU A 841 -22.59 6.97 -19.47
CA LEU A 841 -22.14 5.93 -20.39
C LEU A 841 -23.12 4.76 -20.30
N ILE A 842 -23.77 4.44 -21.42
CA ILE A 842 -24.83 3.43 -21.49
C ILE A 842 -24.30 2.25 -22.29
N HIS A 843 -24.12 1.11 -21.63
CA HIS A 843 -23.56 -0.07 -22.28
C HIS A 843 -24.52 -0.58 -23.37
N ALA A 844 -24.00 -0.93 -24.54
CA ALA A 844 -24.82 -1.29 -25.69
C ALA A 844 -25.59 -2.61 -25.48
N ASP A 845 -24.94 -3.62 -24.91
CA ASP A 845 -25.43 -5.00 -24.85
C ASP A 845 -25.80 -5.50 -23.43
N SER A 846 -25.77 -4.62 -22.42
CA SER A 846 -26.05 -4.99 -21.02
C SER A 846 -26.77 -3.86 -20.32
N ASP A 847 -27.36 -4.10 -19.14
CA ASP A 847 -28.04 -3.06 -18.33
C ASP A 847 -27.07 -2.17 -17.53
N LEU A 848 -25.77 -2.20 -17.82
CA LEU A 848 -24.80 -1.35 -17.16
C LEU A 848 -24.92 0.11 -17.63
N THR A 849 -24.98 1.01 -16.66
CA THR A 849 -24.98 2.46 -16.87
C THR A 849 -24.01 3.11 -15.89
N ILE A 850 -23.15 4.00 -16.37
CA ILE A 850 -22.12 4.67 -15.57
C ILE A 850 -22.39 6.17 -15.61
N PHE A 851 -22.55 6.79 -14.46
CA PHE A 851 -22.73 8.23 -14.30
C PHE A 851 -21.44 8.86 -13.79
N LEU A 852 -21.00 9.90 -14.48
CA LEU A 852 -19.85 10.72 -14.16
C LEU A 852 -20.31 12.15 -13.93
N GLU A 853 -20.07 12.70 -12.73
CA GLU A 853 -20.34 14.11 -12.47
C GLU A 853 -19.33 15.00 -13.21
N CYS A 854 -19.83 15.99 -13.94
CA CYS A 854 -18.99 16.91 -14.69
C CYS A 854 -18.83 18.25 -13.95
N GLN A 855 -17.60 18.77 -13.93
CA GLN A 855 -17.32 20.12 -13.44
C GLN A 855 -17.88 21.15 -14.41
N ARG A 856 -18.64 22.12 -13.89
CA ARG A 856 -19.22 23.20 -14.68
C ARG A 856 -18.17 24.27 -15.00
N GLU A 857 -18.05 24.64 -16.26
CA GLU A 857 -17.13 25.67 -16.76
C GLU A 857 -17.88 26.93 -17.22
N ASN A 858 -17.25 28.11 -17.04
CA ASN A 858 -17.76 29.36 -17.59
C ASN A 858 -17.44 29.45 -19.08
N ARG A 859 -18.47 29.60 -19.93
CA ARG A 859 -18.32 29.73 -21.40
C ARG A 859 -19.11 30.94 -21.89
N ALA A 860 -18.44 32.10 -21.86
CA ALA A 860 -19.03 33.39 -22.24
C ALA A 860 -19.30 33.47 -23.76
N ASP A 861 -18.44 32.84 -24.56
CA ASP A 861 -18.57 32.71 -26.02
C ASP A 861 -19.89 32.06 -26.44
N VAL A 862 -20.34 31.05 -25.69
CA VAL A 862 -21.60 30.37 -25.94
C VAL A 862 -22.79 31.23 -25.45
N ALA A 863 -22.65 31.91 -24.30
CA ALA A 863 -23.69 32.76 -23.75
C ALA A 863 -24.02 33.99 -24.63
N GLU A 864 -23.05 34.47 -25.41
CA GLU A 864 -23.28 35.51 -26.44
C GLU A 864 -24.12 35.00 -27.62
N SER A 865 -23.99 33.71 -27.96
CA SER A 865 -24.64 33.10 -29.13
C SER A 865 -26.04 32.53 -28.82
N PHE A 866 -26.30 32.13 -27.57
CA PHE A 866 -27.59 31.55 -27.14
C PHE A 866 -28.27 32.46 -26.11
N THR A 867 -29.37 33.11 -26.52
CA THR A 867 -30.18 33.96 -25.64
C THR A 867 -30.74 33.13 -24.47
N ASN A 868 -30.51 33.59 -23.23
CA ASN A 868 -30.86 32.92 -21.96
C ASN A 868 -30.00 31.70 -21.56
N ALA A 869 -28.87 31.45 -22.22
CA ALA A 869 -27.95 30.41 -21.75
C ALA A 869 -27.31 30.80 -20.39
N PRO A 870 -27.20 29.87 -19.42
CA PRO A 870 -26.54 30.17 -18.16
C PRO A 870 -25.04 30.43 -18.35
N ILE A 871 -24.44 31.26 -17.50
CA ILE A 871 -23.00 31.62 -17.56
C ILE A 871 -22.09 30.38 -17.48
N ARG A 872 -22.50 29.40 -16.65
CA ARG A 872 -21.83 28.11 -16.46
C ARG A 872 -22.39 27.02 -17.38
N ASN A 873 -22.45 27.28 -18.69
CA ASN A 873 -22.96 26.31 -19.67
C ASN A 873 -21.92 25.28 -20.15
N GLY A 874 -20.62 25.52 -19.88
CA GLY A 874 -19.56 24.57 -20.18
C GLY A 874 -19.49 23.43 -19.18
N PHE A 875 -18.80 22.35 -19.55
CA PHE A 875 -18.51 21.23 -18.67
C PHE A 875 -17.24 20.47 -19.05
N SER A 876 -16.61 19.85 -18.06
CA SER A 876 -15.57 18.83 -18.23
C SER A 876 -15.76 17.68 -17.25
N GLY A 877 -15.52 16.46 -17.70
CA GLY A 877 -15.58 15.24 -16.89
C GLY A 877 -14.38 14.36 -17.19
N GLN A 878 -13.83 13.73 -16.15
CA GLN A 878 -12.71 12.80 -16.28
C GLN A 878 -12.90 11.63 -15.31
N ALA A 879 -12.71 10.41 -15.79
CA ALA A 879 -12.76 9.21 -14.96
C ALA A 879 -11.89 8.08 -15.51
N ALA A 880 -11.32 7.28 -14.62
CA ALA A 880 -10.63 6.06 -14.99
C ALA A 880 -11.63 4.90 -15.13
N LEU A 881 -11.68 4.26 -16.31
CA LEU A 881 -12.49 3.07 -16.57
C LEU A 881 -11.59 1.84 -16.42
N ARG A 882 -11.59 1.20 -15.24
CA ARG A 882 -10.66 0.12 -14.89
C ARG A 882 -11.40 -1.20 -14.64
N GLY A 883 -10.92 -2.27 -15.28
CA GLY A 883 -11.38 -3.64 -15.05
C GLY A 883 -12.45 -4.13 -16.04
N LYS A 884 -12.69 -5.45 -16.07
CA LYS A 884 -13.60 -6.09 -17.04
C LYS A 884 -15.05 -5.59 -16.99
N TRP A 885 -15.50 -4.99 -15.89
CA TRP A 885 -16.90 -4.57 -15.73
C TRP A 885 -17.26 -3.37 -16.60
N CYS A 886 -16.28 -2.57 -17.00
CA CYS A 886 -16.47 -1.41 -17.87
C CYS A 886 -15.99 -1.65 -19.29
N GLU A 887 -15.76 -2.92 -19.69
CA GLU A 887 -15.43 -3.28 -21.07
C GLU A 887 -16.70 -3.32 -21.93
N GLY A 888 -16.52 -3.11 -23.23
CA GLY A 888 -17.59 -3.10 -24.23
C GLY A 888 -17.85 -1.72 -24.81
N ARG A 889 -18.95 -1.63 -25.55
CA ARG A 889 -19.34 -0.44 -26.30
C ARG A 889 -20.33 0.39 -25.51
N PHE A 890 -20.06 1.68 -25.36
CA PHE A 890 -20.90 2.62 -24.61
C PHE A 890 -21.39 3.77 -25.49
N ARG A 891 -22.70 4.03 -25.41
CA ARG A 891 -23.29 5.27 -25.92
C ARG A 891 -23.16 6.37 -24.88
N ILE A 892 -22.83 7.59 -25.32
CA ILE A 892 -22.65 8.74 -24.43
C ILE A 892 -23.95 9.56 -24.39
N GLY A 893 -24.50 9.76 -23.20
CA GLY A 893 -25.56 10.71 -22.93
C GLY A 893 -25.12 11.83 -21.97
N LEU A 894 -25.88 12.92 -21.96
CA LEU A 894 -25.73 14.05 -21.05
C LEU A 894 -27.04 14.25 -20.28
N ILE A 895 -26.94 14.38 -18.96
CA ILE A 895 -28.06 14.61 -18.06
C ILE A 895 -27.80 15.91 -17.30
N ASN A 896 -28.67 16.91 -17.43
CA ASN A 896 -28.61 18.12 -16.61
C ASN A 896 -29.77 18.14 -15.61
N ILE A 897 -29.48 18.36 -14.33
CA ILE A 897 -30.48 18.39 -13.26
C ILE A 897 -30.50 19.77 -12.60
N VAL A 898 -31.68 20.37 -12.55
CA VAL A 898 -31.95 21.68 -11.93
C VAL A 898 -33.18 21.55 -11.03
N ASN A 899 -33.00 21.67 -9.71
CA ASN A 899 -34.10 21.65 -8.73
C ASN A 899 -35.06 20.44 -8.86
N GLY A 900 -34.52 19.25 -9.17
CA GLY A 900 -35.30 18.01 -9.34
C GLY A 900 -35.86 17.80 -10.75
N SER A 901 -35.79 18.79 -11.64
CA SER A 901 -36.15 18.65 -13.05
C SER A 901 -34.90 18.31 -13.88
N ALA A 902 -34.98 17.26 -14.70
CA ALA A 902 -33.87 16.76 -15.51
C ALA A 902 -34.13 16.89 -17.02
N ALA A 903 -33.05 17.14 -17.76
CA ALA A 903 -33.01 17.09 -19.22
C ALA A 903 -32.00 16.02 -19.66
N PHE A 904 -32.44 15.08 -20.50
CA PHE A 904 -31.60 14.03 -21.09
C PHE A 904 -31.37 14.26 -22.58
N GLN A 905 -30.12 14.14 -23.01
CA GLN A 905 -29.71 14.19 -24.40
C GLN A 905 -28.71 13.06 -24.68
N LEU A 906 -29.12 12.09 -25.48
CA LEU A 906 -28.20 11.13 -26.08
C LEU A 906 -27.37 11.85 -27.15
N THR A 907 -26.05 11.67 -27.12
CA THR A 907 -25.15 12.25 -28.11
C THR A 907 -24.99 11.33 -29.31
N THR A 908 -24.40 11.82 -30.40
CA THR A 908 -24.03 10.97 -31.54
C THR A 908 -22.71 10.23 -31.32
N ASN A 909 -22.06 10.33 -30.16
CA ASN A 909 -20.75 9.74 -29.92
C ASN A 909 -20.85 8.47 -29.08
N GLU A 910 -20.03 7.49 -29.43
CA GLU A 910 -19.87 6.24 -28.72
C GLU A 910 -18.39 5.94 -28.48
N ILE A 911 -18.10 5.16 -27.44
CA ILE A 911 -16.76 4.70 -27.11
C ILE A 911 -16.71 3.18 -27.03
N GLU A 912 -15.55 2.62 -27.33
CA GLU A 912 -15.22 1.22 -27.11
C GLU A 912 -14.13 1.13 -26.05
N VAL A 913 -14.41 0.37 -24.98
CA VAL A 913 -13.51 0.18 -23.85
C VAL A 913 -13.03 -1.27 -23.84
N GLU A 914 -11.73 -1.48 -23.85
CA GLU A 914 -11.08 -2.79 -23.83
C GLU A 914 -9.79 -2.71 -23.01
N GLU A 915 -9.51 -3.70 -22.16
CA GLU A 915 -8.30 -3.75 -21.32
C GLU A 915 -8.14 -2.50 -20.42
N GLY A 916 -9.25 -1.89 -20.00
CA GLY A 916 -9.25 -0.65 -19.20
C GLY A 916 -8.74 0.59 -19.95
N GLN A 917 -8.83 0.58 -21.28
CA GLN A 917 -8.55 1.74 -22.13
C GLN A 917 -9.74 2.04 -23.03
N VAL A 918 -10.02 3.33 -23.26
CA VAL A 918 -10.83 3.74 -24.41
C VAL A 918 -9.97 3.50 -25.65
N LYS A 919 -10.39 2.57 -26.52
CA LYS A 919 -9.65 2.19 -27.74
C LYS A 919 -10.16 2.91 -28.98
N LYS A 920 -11.44 3.28 -28.98
CA LYS A 920 -12.12 3.84 -30.16
C LYS A 920 -13.22 4.82 -29.77
N ILE A 921 -13.44 5.81 -30.62
CA ILE A 921 -14.57 6.73 -30.59
C ILE A 921 -15.28 6.65 -31.94
N ASP A 922 -16.59 6.40 -31.94
CA ASP A 922 -17.42 6.36 -33.13
C ASP A 922 -18.46 7.50 -33.10
N THR A 923 -18.83 8.00 -34.28
CA THR A 923 -19.91 9.00 -34.45
C THR A 923 -21.06 8.36 -35.22
N ILE A 924 -22.16 8.08 -34.54
CA ILE A 924 -23.31 7.31 -35.00
C ILE A 924 -24.60 8.04 -34.60
N SER A 925 -25.52 8.22 -35.54
CA SER A 925 -26.87 8.72 -35.25
C SER A 925 -27.78 7.56 -34.81
N HIS A 926 -28.46 7.71 -33.68
CA HIS A 926 -29.36 6.69 -33.12
C HIS A 926 -30.81 6.88 -33.57
N SER A 927 -31.56 5.79 -33.62
CA SER A 927 -33.01 5.84 -33.88
C SER A 927 -33.77 6.29 -32.62
N ASN A 928 -35.00 6.78 -32.81
CA ASN A 928 -35.87 7.16 -31.69
C ASN A 928 -36.10 6.00 -30.72
N GLN A 929 -36.20 4.75 -31.20
CA GLN A 929 -36.37 3.59 -30.34
C GLN A 929 -35.17 3.39 -29.41
N VAL A 930 -33.94 3.47 -29.93
CA VAL A 930 -32.71 3.32 -29.11
C VAL A 930 -32.64 4.41 -28.05
N ILE A 931 -32.98 5.64 -28.41
CA ILE A 931 -33.03 6.77 -27.47
C ILE A 931 -34.04 6.51 -26.34
N LEU A 932 -35.23 6.01 -26.68
CA LEU A 932 -36.28 5.67 -25.72
C LEU A 932 -35.85 4.53 -24.80
N ASP A 933 -35.25 3.47 -25.35
CA ASP A 933 -34.76 2.33 -24.59
C ASP A 933 -33.65 2.75 -23.61
N ASP A 934 -32.69 3.54 -24.07
CA ASP A 934 -31.61 4.08 -23.23
C ASP A 934 -32.14 5.03 -22.14
N PHE A 935 -33.13 5.86 -22.48
CA PHE A 935 -33.82 6.71 -21.50
C PHE A 935 -34.54 5.89 -20.43
N ASN A 936 -35.31 4.87 -20.84
CA ASN A 936 -36.01 3.97 -19.93
C ASN A 936 -35.03 3.22 -19.02
N ARG A 937 -33.83 2.89 -19.50
CA ARG A 937 -32.78 2.32 -18.64
C ARG A 937 -32.28 3.32 -17.61
N ILE A 938 -32.10 4.60 -17.97
CA ILE A 938 -31.61 5.64 -17.06
C ILE A 938 -32.59 5.92 -15.93
N ILE A 939 -33.88 6.03 -16.23
CA ILE A 939 -34.90 6.35 -15.20
C ILE A 939 -35.02 5.25 -14.13
N GLU A 940 -34.64 4.02 -14.47
CA GLU A 940 -34.59 2.89 -13.55
C GLU A 940 -33.37 2.93 -12.60
N LYS A 941 -32.32 3.70 -12.93
CA LYS A 941 -31.09 3.80 -12.12
C LYS A 941 -31.17 4.87 -11.04
N ASP A 942 -32.27 4.91 -10.29
CA ASP A 942 -32.56 5.92 -9.25
C ASP A 942 -32.44 5.40 -7.81
N GLY A 943 -31.94 4.17 -7.66
CA GLY A 943 -31.69 3.51 -6.38
C GLY A 943 -32.88 2.77 -5.78
N LEU A 944 -34.04 2.76 -6.44
CA LEU A 944 -35.24 2.05 -6.01
C LEU A 944 -35.23 0.60 -6.52
N ILE A 945 -35.38 -0.37 -5.62
CA ILE A 945 -35.65 -1.76 -6.00
C ILE A 945 -37.17 -1.91 -6.15
N ARG A 946 -37.62 -2.15 -7.38
CA ARG A 946 -39.04 -2.22 -7.77
C ARG A 946 -39.57 -3.65 -7.74
N GLY A 947 -40.91 -3.78 -7.74
CA GLY A 947 -41.58 -5.08 -7.86
C GLY A 947 -41.52 -5.99 -6.63
N ILE A 948 -41.08 -5.47 -5.47
CA ILE A 948 -40.98 -6.22 -4.22
C ILE A 948 -41.66 -5.48 -3.07
N LYS A 949 -41.98 -6.19 -1.99
CA LYS A 949 -42.59 -5.59 -0.80
C LYS A 949 -41.56 -4.80 0.01
N LEU A 950 -41.86 -3.54 0.28
CA LEU A 950 -41.09 -2.68 1.17
C LEU A 950 -41.89 -2.44 2.46
N ASP A 951 -41.23 -2.41 3.61
CA ASP A 951 -41.89 -2.07 4.88
C ASP A 951 -42.14 -0.56 5.03
N THR A 952 -41.32 0.27 4.40
CA THR A 952 -41.40 1.74 4.46
C THR A 952 -41.04 2.36 3.11
N PHE A 953 -41.46 3.60 2.90
CA PHE A 953 -40.94 4.44 1.81
C PHE A 953 -39.45 4.68 1.97
N ILE A 954 -38.73 4.79 0.86
CA ILE A 954 -37.30 5.14 0.84
C ILE A 954 -37.11 6.58 1.33
N GLU A 955 -38.01 7.47 0.92
CA GLU A 955 -38.04 8.84 1.36
C GLU A 955 -38.64 8.97 2.77
N LYS A 956 -38.00 9.81 3.59
CA LYS A 956 -38.39 10.05 4.99
C LYS A 956 -38.66 11.53 5.22
N ASN A 957 -39.51 11.82 6.20
CA ASN A 957 -39.94 13.17 6.58
C ASN A 957 -40.65 13.94 5.45
N ILE A 958 -41.41 13.24 4.61
CA ILE A 958 -42.23 13.86 3.55
C ILE A 958 -43.58 14.29 4.11
N LEU A 959 -44.04 15.47 3.68
CA LEU A 959 -45.30 16.07 4.13
C LEU A 959 -46.46 15.68 3.21
N ALA A 960 -47.65 15.45 3.78
CA ALA A 960 -48.86 15.31 2.96
C ALA A 960 -49.18 16.65 2.29
N GLN A 961 -49.41 16.64 0.98
CA GLN A 961 -49.80 17.84 0.26
C GLN A 961 -51.19 18.31 0.71
N ARG A 962 -51.33 19.62 0.96
CA ARG A 962 -52.57 20.21 1.50
C ARG A 962 -53.67 20.45 0.45
N PHE A 963 -53.34 20.47 -0.85
CA PHE A 963 -54.26 20.84 -1.93
C PHE A 963 -54.00 20.02 -3.21
N GLY A 964 -55.07 19.59 -3.91
CA GLY A 964 -55.02 18.84 -5.17
C GLY A 964 -55.23 17.33 -5.00
N GLU A 965 -56.10 16.73 -5.81
CA GLU A 965 -56.30 15.27 -5.90
C GLU A 965 -55.41 14.67 -6.98
N LEU A 966 -54.96 13.43 -6.77
CA LEU A 966 -54.18 12.67 -7.75
C LEU A 966 -55.15 12.07 -8.77
N GLU A 967 -55.08 12.53 -10.02
CA GLU A 967 -55.82 11.94 -11.15
C GLU A 967 -55.15 10.65 -11.55
N TYR A 968 -55.93 9.60 -11.80
CA TYR A 968 -55.38 8.31 -12.18
C TYR A 968 -56.35 7.49 -13.04
N CYS A 969 -55.78 6.52 -13.77
CA CYS A 969 -56.48 5.42 -14.39
C CYS A 969 -55.65 4.14 -14.19
N ILE A 970 -56.30 3.06 -13.77
CA ILE A 970 -55.69 1.72 -13.73
C ILE A 970 -56.19 0.97 -14.96
N GLU A 971 -55.26 0.57 -15.80
CA GLU A 971 -55.56 -0.04 -17.09
C GLU A 971 -55.37 -1.54 -17.07
N HIS A 972 -54.46 -2.00 -16.21
CA HIS A 972 -54.20 -3.41 -16.00
C HIS A 972 -54.10 -3.70 -14.51
N PHE A 973 -54.80 -4.74 -14.05
CA PHE A 973 -54.62 -5.30 -12.72
C PHE A 973 -54.89 -6.81 -12.77
N THR A 974 -53.89 -7.62 -12.44
CA THR A 974 -53.99 -9.09 -12.51
C THR A 974 -55.23 -9.61 -11.76
N GLY A 975 -56.08 -10.34 -12.46
CA GLY A 975 -57.30 -10.94 -11.90
C GLY A 975 -58.50 -10.00 -11.77
N PHE A 976 -58.39 -8.72 -12.16
CA PHE A 976 -59.48 -7.73 -12.02
C PHE A 976 -59.75 -6.96 -13.32
N ILE A 977 -58.72 -6.37 -13.94
CA ILE A 977 -58.81 -5.61 -15.20
C ILE A 977 -57.84 -6.25 -16.20
N GLN A 978 -58.36 -6.88 -17.26
CA GLN A 978 -57.58 -7.58 -18.29
C GLN A 978 -57.68 -6.84 -19.64
N ASP A 979 -56.57 -6.76 -20.37
CA ASP A 979 -56.53 -6.20 -21.73
C ASP A 979 -57.36 -7.07 -22.69
N SER A 980 -58.29 -6.44 -23.41
CA SER A 980 -59.15 -7.14 -24.38
C SER A 980 -58.53 -7.34 -25.77
N GLU A 981 -57.33 -6.83 -26.07
CA GLU A 981 -56.71 -6.99 -27.40
C GLU A 981 -55.17 -7.03 -27.34
N GLY A 982 -54.54 -8.15 -27.77
CA GLY A 982 -53.11 -8.22 -28.12
C GLY A 982 -52.35 -9.45 -27.61
N GLU A 983 -51.75 -10.20 -28.55
CA GLU A 983 -50.99 -11.45 -28.34
C GLU A 983 -49.82 -11.31 -27.34
N ASN A 984 -50.04 -11.69 -26.08
CA ASN A 984 -49.11 -12.37 -25.13
C ASN A 984 -49.65 -12.29 -23.68
N ALA A 985 -50.94 -12.60 -23.47
CA ALA A 985 -51.46 -12.83 -22.13
C ALA A 985 -50.89 -14.16 -21.60
N VAL A 986 -49.72 -14.11 -20.97
CA VAL A 986 -49.29 -15.20 -20.09
C VAL A 986 -50.26 -15.18 -18.92
N GLU A 987 -51.20 -16.14 -18.89
CA GLU A 987 -51.85 -16.51 -17.63
C GLU A 987 -50.74 -16.90 -16.66
N THR A 988 -50.37 -15.98 -15.76
CA THR A 988 -49.40 -16.28 -14.71
C THR A 988 -50.03 -17.30 -13.78
N SER A 989 -49.70 -18.58 -13.98
CA SER A 989 -50.11 -19.69 -13.08
C SER A 989 -49.62 -19.50 -11.64
N ASP A 990 -48.65 -18.60 -11.42
CA ASP A 990 -48.13 -18.23 -10.11
C ASP A 990 -48.93 -17.07 -9.50
N LYS A 991 -49.84 -17.42 -8.57
CA LYS A 991 -50.65 -16.48 -7.80
C LYS A 991 -49.84 -15.57 -6.84
N SER A 992 -48.53 -15.74 -6.73
CA SER A 992 -47.66 -14.84 -5.95
C SER A 992 -47.19 -13.60 -6.73
N ILE A 993 -47.50 -13.53 -8.04
CA ILE A 993 -47.17 -12.40 -8.92
C ILE A 993 -48.42 -11.58 -9.21
N LEU A 994 -48.34 -10.26 -8.99
CA LEU A 994 -49.41 -9.30 -9.26
C LEU A 994 -48.87 -8.19 -10.17
N LYS A 995 -49.48 -7.98 -11.33
CA LYS A 995 -49.17 -6.87 -12.22
C LYS A 995 -50.21 -5.77 -12.08
N ILE A 996 -49.73 -4.53 -12.02
CA ILE A 996 -50.56 -3.32 -12.05
C ILE A 996 -49.91 -2.26 -12.95
N ALA A 997 -50.70 -1.69 -13.85
CA ALA A 997 -50.25 -0.64 -14.75
C ALA A 997 -51.35 0.40 -15.00
N GLY A 998 -50.93 1.63 -15.31
CA GLY A 998 -51.83 2.73 -15.58
C GLY A 998 -51.11 4.05 -15.71
N TRP A 999 -51.81 5.15 -15.45
CA TRP A 999 -51.24 6.49 -15.36
C TRP A 999 -51.77 7.23 -14.15
N ALA A 1000 -50.94 8.08 -13.55
CA ALA A 1000 -51.31 8.92 -12.40
C ALA A 1000 -50.48 10.21 -12.34
N PHE A 1001 -51.15 11.35 -12.11
CA PHE A 1001 -50.51 12.67 -11.98
C PHE A 1001 -51.39 13.68 -11.23
N ASN A 1002 -50.84 14.84 -10.89
CA ASN A 1002 -51.54 15.92 -10.21
C ASN A 1002 -51.93 17.03 -11.20
N ARG A 1003 -53.19 17.48 -11.21
CA ARG A 1003 -53.63 18.57 -12.11
C ARG A 1003 -52.92 19.90 -11.86
N THR A 1004 -52.48 20.16 -10.62
CA THR A 1004 -51.88 21.44 -10.21
C THR A 1004 -50.35 21.42 -10.22
N ASN A 1005 -49.73 20.25 -10.44
CA ASN A 1005 -48.27 20.09 -10.46
C ASN A 1005 -47.84 19.44 -11.78
N LEU A 1006 -46.95 20.11 -12.51
CA LEU A 1006 -46.44 19.66 -13.81
C LEU A 1006 -45.32 18.62 -13.70
N MET A 1007 -45.01 18.12 -12.49
CA MET A 1007 -43.95 17.15 -12.26
C MET A 1007 -44.53 15.74 -12.06
N ALA A 1008 -43.94 14.75 -12.74
CA ALA A 1008 -44.38 13.35 -12.64
C ALA A 1008 -44.25 12.80 -11.21
N GLY A 1009 -43.11 12.99 -10.58
CA GLY A 1009 -42.79 12.43 -9.26
C GLY A 1009 -42.54 10.92 -9.28
N ARG A 1010 -42.23 10.41 -8.08
CA ARG A 1010 -42.04 8.97 -7.82
C ARG A 1010 -43.35 8.33 -7.38
N MET A 1011 -43.68 7.22 -8.03
CA MET A 1011 -44.95 6.55 -7.83
C MET A 1011 -44.77 5.26 -7.06
N TYR A 1012 -45.52 5.13 -5.98
CA TYR A 1012 -45.59 3.95 -5.14
C TYR A 1012 -47.03 3.43 -5.08
N ILE A 1013 -47.15 2.15 -4.75
CA ILE A 1013 -48.42 1.50 -4.48
C ILE A 1013 -48.39 1.01 -3.03
N ALA A 1014 -49.34 1.44 -2.23
CA ALA A 1014 -49.47 1.04 -0.84
C ALA A 1014 -50.64 0.06 -0.67
N PHE A 1015 -50.37 -1.07 -0.03
CA PHE A 1015 -51.36 -2.09 0.32
C PHE A 1015 -51.60 -2.02 1.82
N ILE A 1016 -52.82 -1.71 2.24
CA ILE A 1016 -53.14 -1.44 3.65
C ILE A 1016 -54.24 -2.39 4.11
N ASN A 1017 -53.96 -3.12 5.18
CA ASN A 1017 -54.89 -4.09 5.73
C ASN A 1017 -56.13 -3.39 6.31
N ASP A 1018 -57.32 -3.96 6.04
CA ASP A 1018 -58.60 -3.42 6.51
C ASP A 1018 -58.71 -3.41 8.05
N GLN A 1019 -58.24 -4.48 8.70
CA GLN A 1019 -58.47 -4.77 10.11
C GLN A 1019 -57.28 -4.45 11.02
N SER A 1020 -56.06 -4.48 10.52
CA SER A 1020 -54.83 -4.23 11.29
C SER A 1020 -54.12 -2.92 10.90
N GLU A 1021 -52.94 -2.65 11.47
CA GLU A 1021 -52.03 -1.59 11.01
C GLU A 1021 -51.02 -2.11 9.97
N ASP A 1022 -51.17 -3.35 9.49
CA ASP A 1022 -50.23 -3.94 8.55
C ASP A 1022 -50.36 -3.28 7.17
N CYS A 1023 -49.23 -2.85 6.63
CA CYS A 1023 -49.14 -2.38 5.27
C CYS A 1023 -47.79 -2.72 4.65
N PHE A 1024 -47.76 -2.79 3.32
CA PHE A 1024 -46.53 -2.87 2.54
C PHE A 1024 -46.62 -1.93 1.34
N ILE A 1025 -45.45 -1.53 0.84
CA ILE A 1025 -45.32 -0.55 -0.22
C ILE A 1025 -44.55 -1.19 -1.37
N VAL A 1026 -44.88 -0.83 -2.60
CA VAL A 1026 -44.16 -1.28 -3.79
C VAL A 1026 -43.80 -0.08 -4.64
N GLY A 1027 -42.52 0.01 -4.99
CA GLY A 1027 -42.02 0.99 -5.95
C GLY A 1027 -42.41 0.61 -7.37
N THR A 1028 -42.78 1.60 -8.18
CA THR A 1028 -43.19 1.40 -9.58
C THR A 1028 -42.18 1.99 -10.56
N SER A 1029 -42.18 1.47 -11.78
CA SER A 1029 -41.48 2.05 -12.93
C SER A 1029 -42.36 3.13 -13.53
N ARG A 1030 -41.79 4.33 -13.77
CA ARG A 1030 -42.44 5.40 -14.52
C ARG A 1030 -42.11 5.23 -16.01
N PHE A 1031 -43.00 5.61 -16.91
CA PHE A 1031 -42.71 5.63 -18.35
C PHE A 1031 -43.47 6.76 -19.06
N MET A 1032 -42.99 7.12 -20.26
CA MET A 1032 -43.58 8.20 -21.04
C MET A 1032 -44.94 7.82 -21.61
N ARG A 1033 -45.90 8.74 -21.50
CA ARG A 1033 -47.22 8.57 -22.08
C ARG A 1033 -47.74 9.87 -22.68
N HIS A 1034 -47.72 9.94 -24.00
CA HIS A 1034 -48.11 11.17 -24.70
C HIS A 1034 -49.62 11.38 -24.75
N GLU A 1035 -50.40 10.31 -24.92
CA GLU A 1035 -51.86 10.36 -25.13
C GLU A 1035 -52.61 11.04 -23.97
N THR A 1036 -52.07 10.97 -22.75
CA THR A 1036 -52.67 11.64 -21.59
C THR A 1036 -52.60 13.17 -21.69
N SER A 1037 -51.60 13.70 -22.40
CA SER A 1037 -51.46 15.15 -22.61
C SER A 1037 -52.46 15.71 -23.61
N ASP A 1038 -53.02 14.87 -24.49
CA ASP A 1038 -54.09 15.23 -25.41
C ASP A 1038 -55.41 15.50 -24.67
N ILE A 1039 -55.61 14.85 -23.53
CA ILE A 1039 -56.80 14.99 -22.67
C ILE A 1039 -56.56 16.03 -21.57
N PHE A 1040 -55.39 16.00 -20.94
CA PHE A 1040 -55.03 16.86 -19.83
C PHE A 1040 -53.78 17.66 -20.15
N GLN A 1041 -53.92 18.95 -20.47
CA GLN A 1041 -52.79 19.82 -20.83
C GLN A 1041 -51.73 19.95 -19.73
N SER A 1042 -52.08 19.69 -18.45
CA SER A 1042 -51.13 19.70 -17.33
C SER A 1042 -50.50 18.35 -17.02
N ALA A 1043 -50.74 17.31 -17.83
CA ALA A 1043 -50.14 16.00 -17.62
C ALA A 1043 -48.61 16.05 -17.81
N PRO A 1044 -47.82 15.58 -16.83
CA PRO A 1044 -46.38 15.45 -16.99
C PRO A 1044 -46.04 14.34 -17.99
N LEU A 1045 -44.85 14.44 -18.60
CA LEU A 1045 -44.40 13.53 -19.66
C LEU A 1045 -44.33 12.05 -19.19
N ASN A 1046 -43.85 11.82 -17.97
CA ASN A 1046 -43.69 10.49 -17.36
C ASN A 1046 -44.81 10.15 -16.37
N ASN A 1047 -46.07 10.33 -16.76
CA ASN A 1047 -47.19 10.03 -15.87
C ASN A 1047 -47.63 8.55 -15.87
N GLY A 1048 -47.12 7.71 -16.77
CA GLY A 1048 -47.36 6.28 -16.78
C GLY A 1048 -46.69 5.59 -15.61
N PHE A 1049 -47.27 4.51 -15.10
CA PHE A 1049 -46.65 3.65 -14.10
C PHE A 1049 -46.94 2.17 -14.32
N VAL A 1050 -45.99 1.31 -13.98
CA VAL A 1050 -46.13 -0.16 -14.00
C VAL A 1050 -45.36 -0.80 -12.85
N ALA A 1051 -45.91 -1.88 -12.28
CA ALA A 1051 -45.21 -2.72 -11.33
C ALA A 1051 -45.60 -4.19 -11.50
N ASP A 1052 -44.58 -5.05 -11.64
CA ASP A 1052 -44.69 -6.50 -11.53
C ASP A 1052 -44.29 -6.92 -10.11
N ILE A 1053 -45.27 -7.16 -9.27
CA ILE A 1053 -45.13 -7.32 -7.82
C ILE A 1053 -44.98 -8.79 -7.46
N ARG A 1054 -43.87 -9.16 -6.84
CA ARG A 1054 -43.64 -10.50 -6.28
C ARG A 1054 -43.89 -10.49 -4.79
N LEU A 1055 -45.05 -10.98 -4.35
CA LEU A 1055 -45.46 -10.94 -2.95
C LEU A 1055 -44.63 -11.84 -2.03
N ASN A 1056 -43.95 -12.84 -2.58
CA ASN A 1056 -43.01 -13.68 -1.85
C ASN A 1056 -41.62 -13.03 -1.65
N GLN A 1057 -41.36 -11.85 -2.23
CA GLN A 1057 -40.07 -11.16 -2.18
C GLN A 1057 -40.14 -9.81 -1.45
N GLY A 1058 -38.99 -9.34 -0.96
CA GLY A 1058 -38.85 -8.07 -0.24
C GLY A 1058 -38.83 -8.26 1.27
N CYS A 1059 -39.64 -7.50 2.02
CA CYS A 1059 -39.71 -7.63 3.48
C CYS A 1059 -40.16 -9.05 3.89
N PHE A 1060 -39.50 -9.62 4.90
CA PHE A 1060 -39.71 -11.02 5.30
C PHE A 1060 -41.08 -11.30 5.95
N LYS A 1061 -41.85 -10.25 6.26
CA LYS A 1061 -43.17 -10.37 6.88
C LYS A 1061 -44.16 -11.12 5.96
N GLN A 1062 -44.90 -12.07 6.53
CA GLN A 1062 -46.04 -12.71 5.88
C GLN A 1062 -47.28 -11.83 6.02
N PHE A 1063 -47.93 -11.54 4.90
CA PHE A 1063 -49.15 -10.75 4.86
C PHE A 1063 -50.37 -11.67 4.67
N ASN A 1064 -51.39 -11.43 5.48
CA ASN A 1064 -52.62 -12.21 5.53
C ASN A 1064 -53.83 -11.28 5.73
N GLY A 1065 -54.91 -11.52 4.99
CA GLY A 1065 -56.18 -10.79 5.07
C GLY A 1065 -56.43 -9.88 3.86
N HIS A 1066 -57.33 -8.91 4.03
CA HIS A 1066 -57.78 -8.03 2.95
C HIS A 1066 -57.01 -6.71 2.94
N TYR A 1067 -56.42 -6.37 1.80
CA TYR A 1067 -55.59 -5.18 1.62
C TYR A 1067 -56.20 -4.24 0.58
N HIS A 1068 -56.46 -3.00 0.99
CA HIS A 1068 -56.86 -1.91 0.09
C HIS A 1068 -55.64 -1.34 -0.64
N VAL A 1069 -55.80 -1.11 -1.94
CA VAL A 1069 -54.73 -0.56 -2.80
C VAL A 1069 -54.84 0.96 -2.88
N TYR A 1070 -53.73 1.65 -2.64
CA TYR A 1070 -53.60 3.10 -2.74
C TYR A 1070 -52.44 3.46 -3.66
N LEU A 1071 -52.62 4.50 -4.47
CA LEU A 1071 -51.55 5.10 -5.27
C LEU A 1071 -50.95 6.26 -4.46
N VAL A 1072 -49.63 6.28 -4.28
CA VAL A 1072 -48.92 7.33 -3.54
C VAL A 1072 -47.85 7.99 -4.42
N ASN A 1073 -48.10 9.21 -4.88
CA ASN A 1073 -47.15 9.96 -5.71
C ASN A 1073 -46.37 10.95 -4.85
N ILE A 1074 -45.05 10.99 -5.02
CA ILE A 1074 -44.13 11.85 -4.27
C ILE A 1074 -43.46 12.82 -5.24
N VAL A 1075 -43.54 14.11 -4.94
CA VAL A 1075 -42.83 15.17 -5.66
C VAL A 1075 -42.11 16.06 -4.64
N HIS A 1076 -40.80 16.23 -4.80
CA HIS A 1076 -39.95 16.94 -3.85
C HIS A 1076 -40.11 16.39 -2.41
N ASN A 1077 -40.62 17.21 -1.48
CA ASN A 1077 -40.86 16.85 -0.08
C ASN A 1077 -42.36 16.77 0.25
N GLU A 1078 -43.20 16.61 -0.77
CA GLU A 1078 -44.64 16.43 -0.61
C GLU A 1078 -45.12 15.11 -1.26
N TYR A 1079 -46.17 14.51 -0.71
CA TYR A 1079 -46.83 13.36 -1.32
C TYR A 1079 -48.34 13.55 -1.43
N GLN A 1080 -48.93 12.86 -2.40
CA GLN A 1080 -50.38 12.77 -2.62
C GLN A 1080 -50.82 11.31 -2.68
N ILE A 1081 -52.07 11.07 -2.33
CA ILE A 1081 -52.68 9.74 -2.31
C ILE A 1081 -53.91 9.74 -3.21
N ALA A 1082 -54.08 8.73 -4.06
CA ALA A 1082 -55.38 8.35 -4.59
C ALA A 1082 -55.85 7.03 -3.95
N ASN A 1083 -57.09 7.01 -3.50
CA ASN A 1083 -57.77 5.78 -3.10
C ASN A 1083 -58.33 5.08 -4.33
N THR A 1084 -58.02 3.79 -4.47
CA THR A 1084 -58.65 2.91 -5.46
C THR A 1084 -59.79 2.15 -4.79
N ASN A 1085 -60.69 1.56 -5.59
CA ASN A 1085 -61.70 0.64 -5.07
C ASN A 1085 -61.21 -0.82 -5.05
N ILE A 1086 -59.91 -1.07 -5.25
CA ILE A 1086 -59.39 -2.43 -5.35
C ILE A 1086 -59.09 -2.98 -3.96
N LEU A 1087 -59.65 -4.16 -3.66
CA LEU A 1087 -59.40 -4.96 -2.47
C LEU A 1087 -58.75 -6.28 -2.87
N VAL A 1088 -57.59 -6.57 -2.30
CA VAL A 1088 -56.84 -7.81 -2.57
C VAL A 1088 -56.86 -8.69 -1.33
N ASN A 1089 -57.33 -9.93 -1.46
CA ASN A 1089 -57.22 -10.92 -0.40
C ASN A 1089 -55.90 -11.69 -0.55
N ILE A 1090 -55.04 -11.58 0.46
CA ILE A 1090 -53.72 -12.21 0.47
C ILE A 1090 -53.69 -13.27 1.57
N VAL A 1091 -53.22 -14.48 1.25
CA VAL A 1091 -52.97 -15.56 2.22
C VAL A 1091 -51.57 -16.11 1.98
N ASN A 1092 -50.72 -16.08 3.00
CA ASN A 1092 -49.31 -16.52 2.92
C ASN A 1092 -48.55 -15.90 1.73
N ASN A 1093 -48.73 -14.59 1.50
CA ASN A 1093 -48.15 -13.86 0.37
C ASN A 1093 -48.60 -14.35 -1.03
N VAL A 1094 -49.77 -14.99 -1.12
CA VAL A 1094 -50.39 -15.40 -2.38
C VAL A 1094 -51.72 -14.67 -2.53
N VAL A 1095 -52.01 -14.17 -3.73
CA VAL A 1095 -53.30 -13.55 -4.04
C VAL A 1095 -54.35 -14.63 -4.20
N GLU A 1096 -55.35 -14.66 -3.31
CA GLU A 1096 -56.47 -15.59 -3.41
C GLU A 1096 -57.61 -15.05 -4.26
N ASP A 1097 -57.95 -13.77 -4.06
CA ASP A 1097 -59.05 -13.09 -4.74
C ASP A 1097 -58.82 -11.58 -4.83
N VAL A 1098 -59.42 -10.94 -5.84
CA VAL A 1098 -59.40 -9.48 -6.04
C VAL A 1098 -60.82 -9.01 -6.29
N ALA A 1099 -61.28 -8.04 -5.49
CA ALA A 1099 -62.65 -7.55 -5.52
C ALA A 1099 -62.72 -6.02 -5.56
N ASP A 1100 -63.87 -5.50 -6.00
CA ASP A 1100 -64.24 -4.10 -5.90
C ASP A 1100 -64.85 -3.81 -4.51
N SER A 1101 -64.37 -2.79 -3.81
CA SER A 1101 -64.81 -2.40 -2.48
C SER A 1101 -64.86 -0.89 -2.33
N VAL A 1102 -66.06 -0.36 -2.02
CA VAL A 1102 -66.26 1.07 -1.72
C VAL A 1102 -65.74 1.40 -0.31
N LEU A 1103 -64.79 2.33 -0.22
CA LEU A 1103 -64.20 2.79 1.03
C LEU A 1103 -65.13 3.78 1.76
N THR A 1104 -65.30 3.63 3.07
CA THR A 1104 -65.97 4.65 3.91
C THR A 1104 -64.97 5.72 4.36
N GLU A 1105 -65.46 6.93 4.62
CA GLU A 1105 -64.63 8.09 5.05
C GLU A 1105 -63.79 7.78 6.31
N GLY A 1106 -64.30 6.96 7.23
CA GLY A 1106 -63.57 6.50 8.41
C GLY A 1106 -62.37 5.59 8.09
N ILE A 1107 -62.53 4.66 7.14
CA ILE A 1107 -61.46 3.76 6.69
C ILE A 1107 -60.40 4.55 5.92
N MET A 1108 -60.82 5.49 5.06
CA MET A 1108 -59.91 6.37 4.33
C MET A 1108 -59.01 7.18 5.29
N ASN A 1109 -59.60 7.82 6.30
CA ASN A 1109 -58.85 8.59 7.29
C ASN A 1109 -57.86 7.73 8.09
N LYS A 1110 -58.26 6.52 8.51
CA LYS A 1110 -57.36 5.54 9.17
C LYS A 1110 -56.18 5.19 8.26
N ASN A 1111 -56.45 4.83 7.02
CA ASN A 1111 -55.43 4.35 6.08
C ASN A 1111 -54.43 5.46 5.69
N VAL A 1112 -54.90 6.69 5.50
CA VAL A 1112 -54.04 7.86 5.29
C VAL A 1112 -53.14 8.14 6.50
N GLN A 1113 -53.61 7.92 7.74
CA GLN A 1113 -52.76 8.03 8.93
C GLN A 1113 -51.66 6.95 8.98
N ILE A 1114 -51.95 5.73 8.51
CA ILE A 1114 -50.95 4.65 8.40
C ILE A 1114 -49.86 5.04 7.38
N ILE A 1115 -50.24 5.56 6.20
CA ILE A 1115 -49.27 6.06 5.21
C ILE A 1115 -48.41 7.19 5.80
N ASN A 1116 -49.04 8.16 6.48
CA ASN A 1116 -48.32 9.23 7.19
C ASN A 1116 -47.30 8.71 8.20
N LYS A 1117 -47.63 7.65 8.94
CA LYS A 1117 -46.74 7.03 9.92
C LYS A 1117 -45.54 6.35 9.27
N LYS A 1118 -45.67 5.83 8.05
CA LYS A 1118 -44.57 5.21 7.29
C LYS A 1118 -43.59 6.23 6.69
N PHE A 1119 -44.04 7.45 6.41
CA PHE A 1119 -43.16 8.57 5.99
C PHE A 1119 -42.38 9.21 7.14
N LYS A 1120 -42.90 9.14 8.36
CA LYS A 1120 -42.17 9.52 9.58
C LYS A 1120 -41.07 8.50 9.88
#